data_AF-A0A2N1JFB7-F1
#
_entry.id   AF-A0A2N1JFB7-F1
#
_cell.length_a   1.000
_cell.length_b   1.000
_cell.length_c   1.000
_cell.angle_alpha   90.00
_cell.angle_beta   90.00
_cell.angle_gamma   90.00
#
_symmetry.space_group_name_H-M   'P 1'
#
loop_
_entity.id
_entity.type
_entity.pdbx_description
1 polymer ?
#
loop_
_entity_poly.entity_id
_entity_poly.type
_entity_poly.pdbx_seq_one_letter_code
_entity_poly.pdbx_strand_id
1 'polypeptide(L)'
;MDRKARSKPMQNILNRLLLKDNVEVINFGDKMILDEDVEMWPIVDVLISFFSTGFPLEKAIRYVHLRKPVCVNDLDLQTVLWDRRAVLRILAASGVPTPPSLSVDRNGGPDLDPALVQDIKNRLGVDISVAHVPKQFEMHDEDVLVVNGQSIRKPFVEKPVSGEDHNVHIYFPKSRGGGGRRLFRKVGNKSSEFDPNLVYPRTDGSYIYEEFMDVDNAEDIKIYTIGPDFAHAETRKSPVVDGLVKRNPDGKEVRYITELTADERRIAREISLAFKQFICGFDLLRVKDKSYVIDVNGWSFVKGNDEYYDKCAQVLSKFFEANVASCPQRSPCVLENVSEETSSWVLKANVTVFRHGDRSPKQKLKRSFKASEPFAAPVIALLHGCREEIILRQQLELVEEALEEASKLPDANEEDLLFLIEVIERKKDMPGTKIQIKPSFNKETGVLEKTQLIIKWGGEFSHAARHQARDYGKNMRRDMLIMNKEALDNCTVYTSSERRVLSSAEIFANAFLNDEKQDDSTDNKPREMVVRKDLLDDSNAAKDLLDRVKKELKKDLAPGSPTQNERPVGWPEDLPPPALMGGTIREILLSLGETMHKNYETLDVDTVQDRWCTHETPMLFRERWDKLIHDFDEEPHEPTRASELSDMLSHDGLHNRAFLERIFYSPDEEPRLNRLHKLYRLSLVLFDYVCPREYGITSEEKEQIGLLTSQPLLKSIIGNLKKSSEVKGLCAFYFTKESHIHTLLNLILSSDLKVIMPRPPPMDYFSSITFEVYERETSHSNSASPTDTLASNAGKPELSLVISVSEGAHSNEVLFINLDARHALTPLPSRKLTTHMDFDEAIAKLSTHSCKRQDNETARGQVEGSAVFFGEQDEDQRIVPIPYKCMDIDGYSVTSTIPASLPSFQVAMRQGLFKARSNTNQINASMVPSMRLMSSTPRRLDDSRDKERKTTGAEIPAKKAEEAPKTMQERMQSMWSTIKYLFRFYLNGVKQIWSNRTIVKEIRAEVRETGRPLTFEETTMIRTHGSDMIKLPLFLLILVTLEELLPLMVIYTPFLLPSTCILPSQRLKIRKRLEVKRENAVKEVNHLNLDDPVLQQANSGEGMEQSKSLSSISPQGIQELVTIFNLSAWGGNRLRRGRLAAHIKRLLDDDKSLALSRLLSETSDDNLDLLADTCTERGIRAVNVTAAEMRETKPPSLLQVALLPKQLPEIGGPEEVILEEIKQEDDQTVMRQTSTVVSEVVQEEKRIESEEKRK
;
A
#
# COMPACT_ATOMS: atom_id res chain seq x y z
N MET A 1 -12.77 2.36 -2.07
CA MET A 1 -13.93 3.15 -1.59
C MET A 1 -14.15 2.98 -0.10
N ASP A 2 -14.05 1.76 0.42
CA ASP A 2 -14.23 1.41 1.84
C ASP A 2 -13.50 2.34 2.80
N ARG A 3 -12.27 2.75 2.50
CA ARG A 3 -11.49 3.69 3.32
C ARG A 3 -12.22 5.01 3.60
N LYS A 4 -13.04 5.49 2.66
CA LYS A 4 -13.81 6.74 2.80
C LYS A 4 -15.13 6.48 3.56
N ALA A 5 -15.83 5.39 3.23
CA ALA A 5 -17.06 4.96 3.90
C ALA A 5 -16.82 4.57 5.38
N ARG A 6 -15.68 3.98 5.69
CA ARG A 6 -15.22 3.59 7.05
C ARG A 6 -14.29 4.63 7.67
N SER A 7 -14.27 5.87 7.15
CA SER A 7 -13.44 6.91 7.73
C SER A 7 -13.99 7.35 9.09
N LYS A 8 -13.11 7.74 10.03
CA LYS A 8 -13.53 8.20 11.37
C LYS A 8 -14.65 9.26 11.34
N PRO A 9 -14.64 10.30 10.48
CA PRO A 9 -15.76 11.24 10.36
C PRO A 9 -17.06 10.56 9.93
N MET A 10 -17.00 9.69 8.91
CA MET A 10 -18.18 8.98 8.41
C MET A 10 -18.76 8.06 9.49
N GLN A 11 -17.93 7.26 10.16
CA GLN A 11 -18.37 6.40 11.26
C GLN A 11 -19.05 7.19 12.37
N ASN A 12 -18.50 8.35 12.75
CA ASN A 12 -19.09 9.20 13.79
C ASN A 12 -20.48 9.71 13.42
N ILE A 13 -20.69 10.09 12.15
CA ILE A 13 -21.98 10.58 11.65
C ILE A 13 -22.98 9.43 11.52
N LEU A 14 -22.58 8.31 10.89
CA LEU A 14 -23.44 7.15 10.68
C LEU A 14 -23.87 6.50 12.00
N ASN A 15 -22.96 6.36 12.97
CA ASN A 15 -23.33 5.82 14.29
C ASN A 15 -24.37 6.69 15.00
N ARG A 16 -24.30 8.03 14.86
CA ARG A 16 -25.31 8.95 15.42
C ARG A 16 -26.66 8.83 14.72
N LEU A 17 -26.66 8.55 13.41
CA LEU A 17 -27.89 8.29 12.64
C LEU A 17 -28.51 6.94 13.04
N LEU A 18 -27.70 5.90 13.24
CA LEU A 18 -28.12 4.56 13.69
C LEU A 18 -28.73 4.53 15.10
N LEU A 19 -28.54 5.58 15.91
CA LEU A 19 -29.21 5.71 17.21
C LEU A 19 -30.70 6.02 17.09
N LYS A 20 -31.20 6.30 15.89
CA LYS A 20 -32.62 6.51 15.62
C LYS A 20 -33.22 5.21 15.07
N ASP A 21 -34.34 4.78 15.64
CA ASP A 21 -34.98 3.48 15.32
C ASP A 21 -35.50 3.36 13.88
N ASN A 22 -35.46 4.43 13.08
CA ASN A 22 -36.01 4.50 11.73
C ASN A 22 -34.95 4.57 10.61
N VAL A 23 -33.67 4.37 10.90
CA VAL A 23 -32.59 4.43 9.92
C VAL A 23 -31.77 3.15 9.92
N GLU A 24 -31.75 2.47 8.76
CA GLU A 24 -30.84 1.37 8.47
C GLU A 24 -29.71 1.88 7.55
N VAL A 25 -28.47 1.47 7.82
CA VAL A 25 -27.31 1.88 7.02
C VAL A 25 -26.77 0.67 6.27
N ILE A 26 -26.83 0.73 4.94
CA ILE A 26 -26.28 -0.31 4.05
C ILE A 26 -24.99 0.22 3.42
N ASN A 27 -23.85 -0.40 3.73
CA ASN A 27 -22.58 -0.09 3.08
C ASN A 27 -22.37 -1.02 1.86
N PHE A 28 -22.32 -0.45 0.65
CA PHE A 28 -22.20 -1.25 -0.58
C PHE A 28 -20.87 -2.01 -0.67
N GLY A 29 -19.78 -1.44 -0.13
CA GLY A 29 -18.46 -2.08 -0.12
C GLY A 29 -17.73 -2.08 -1.47
N ASP A 30 -16.40 -2.22 -1.44
CA ASP A 30 -15.56 -2.20 -2.66
C ASP A 30 -15.91 -3.32 -3.66
N LYS A 31 -16.12 -4.56 -3.19
CA LYS A 31 -16.43 -5.71 -4.05
C LYS A 31 -17.65 -5.43 -4.92
N MET A 32 -18.73 -4.94 -4.32
CA MET A 32 -19.96 -4.62 -5.04
C MET A 32 -19.78 -3.42 -5.97
N ILE A 33 -19.20 -2.33 -5.48
CA ILE A 33 -19.06 -1.10 -6.27
C ILE A 33 -18.20 -1.33 -7.51
N LEU A 34 -17.12 -2.11 -7.38
CA LEU A 34 -16.16 -2.34 -8.45
C LEU A 34 -16.59 -3.50 -9.36
N ASP A 35 -16.93 -4.64 -8.78
CA ASP A 35 -17.05 -5.90 -9.52
C ASP A 35 -18.49 -6.18 -9.99
N GLU A 36 -19.52 -5.72 -9.25
CA GLU A 36 -20.92 -6.04 -9.53
C GLU A 36 -21.62 -4.97 -10.38
N ASP A 37 -22.57 -5.39 -11.21
CA ASP A 37 -23.42 -4.48 -11.98
C ASP A 37 -24.44 -3.75 -11.08
N VAL A 38 -24.84 -2.52 -11.47
CA VAL A 38 -25.66 -1.61 -10.65
C VAL A 38 -27.07 -2.15 -10.36
N GLU A 39 -27.54 -3.08 -11.19
CA GLU A 39 -28.79 -3.79 -11.03
C GLU A 39 -28.77 -4.68 -9.77
N MET A 40 -27.59 -5.20 -9.41
CA MET A 40 -27.36 -6.05 -8.23
C MET A 40 -27.09 -5.25 -6.95
N TRP A 41 -26.94 -3.94 -7.06
CA TRP A 41 -26.70 -3.10 -5.89
C TRP A 41 -27.98 -3.02 -5.01
N PRO A 42 -27.83 -2.92 -3.67
CA PRO A 42 -28.93 -2.81 -2.74
C PRO A 42 -29.83 -1.65 -3.09
N ILE A 43 -31.13 -1.86 -2.95
CA ILE A 43 -32.12 -0.80 -3.12
C ILE A 43 -32.11 0.04 -1.84
N VAL A 44 -31.88 1.35 -1.99
CA VAL A 44 -31.95 2.30 -0.88
C VAL A 44 -32.93 3.42 -1.18
N ASP A 45 -33.48 4.03 -0.13
CA ASP A 45 -34.35 5.20 -0.25
C ASP A 45 -33.56 6.50 -0.32
N VAL A 46 -32.45 6.57 0.42
CA VAL A 46 -31.51 7.68 0.42
C VAL A 46 -30.12 7.18 0.03
N LEU A 47 -29.46 7.89 -0.89
CA LEU A 47 -28.10 7.59 -1.32
C LEU A 47 -27.14 8.69 -0.87
N ILE A 48 -26.14 8.29 -0.08
CA ILE A 48 -24.93 9.08 0.18
C ILE A 48 -23.83 8.52 -0.72
N SER A 49 -23.49 9.24 -1.79
CA SER A 49 -22.47 8.82 -2.74
C SER A 49 -21.64 10.03 -3.20
N PHE A 50 -20.34 9.81 -3.35
CA PHE A 50 -19.40 10.86 -3.70
C PHE A 50 -18.16 10.30 -4.39
N PHE A 51 -17.63 11.09 -5.32
CA PHE A 51 -16.41 10.78 -6.03
C PHE A 51 -15.19 10.79 -5.11
N SER A 52 -14.30 9.85 -5.36
CA SER A 52 -12.90 9.91 -4.95
C SER A 52 -12.08 9.14 -5.99
N THR A 53 -10.76 9.38 -6.05
CA THR A 53 -9.88 8.67 -6.98
C THR A 53 -10.08 7.16 -6.93
N GLY A 54 -10.43 6.55 -8.07
CA GLY A 54 -10.75 5.13 -8.20
C GLY A 54 -12.24 4.77 -8.02
N PHE A 55 -13.12 5.73 -7.76
CA PHE A 55 -14.56 5.51 -7.73
C PHE A 55 -15.16 5.49 -9.14
N PRO A 56 -15.96 4.46 -9.51
CA PRO A 56 -16.66 4.44 -10.79
C PRO A 56 -17.91 5.36 -10.73
N LEU A 57 -17.70 6.68 -10.83
CA LEU A 57 -18.78 7.68 -10.76
C LEU A 57 -19.89 7.41 -11.79
N GLU A 58 -19.54 7.02 -13.02
CA GLU A 58 -20.50 6.66 -14.06
C GLU A 58 -21.42 5.50 -13.67
N LYS A 59 -20.90 4.47 -12.96
CA LYS A 59 -21.75 3.38 -12.42
C LYS A 59 -22.70 3.92 -11.38
N ALA A 60 -22.23 4.79 -10.48
CA ALA A 60 -23.08 5.38 -9.45
C ALA A 60 -24.18 6.28 -10.04
N ILE A 61 -23.87 7.05 -11.09
CA ILE A 61 -24.87 7.83 -11.86
C ILE A 61 -25.91 6.90 -12.48
N ARG A 62 -25.47 5.80 -13.13
CA ARG A 62 -26.37 4.79 -13.71
C ARG A 62 -27.28 4.15 -12.65
N TYR A 63 -26.75 3.87 -11.46
CA TYR A 63 -27.53 3.38 -10.32
C TYR A 63 -28.61 4.41 -9.91
N VAL A 64 -28.25 5.69 -9.81
CA VAL A 64 -29.21 6.77 -9.48
C VAL A 64 -30.30 6.88 -10.54
N HIS A 65 -29.96 6.81 -11.83
CA HIS A 65 -30.95 6.86 -12.91
C HIS A 65 -31.87 5.62 -12.91
N LEU A 66 -31.34 4.45 -12.54
CA LEU A 66 -32.10 3.19 -12.44
C LEU A 66 -33.05 3.15 -11.24
N ARG A 67 -32.53 3.44 -10.03
CA ARG A 67 -33.24 3.24 -8.75
C ARG A 67 -33.89 4.50 -8.19
N LYS A 68 -33.50 5.68 -8.71
CA LYS A 68 -34.00 7.02 -8.34
C LYS A 68 -34.07 7.25 -6.81
N PRO A 69 -33.00 6.96 -6.04
CA PRO A 69 -32.98 7.28 -4.62
C PRO A 69 -32.92 8.79 -4.40
N VAL A 70 -33.26 9.24 -3.19
CA VAL A 70 -32.99 10.62 -2.75
C VAL A 70 -31.47 10.77 -2.59
N CYS A 71 -30.84 11.53 -3.48
CA CYS A 71 -29.40 11.79 -3.41
C CYS A 71 -29.11 12.93 -2.42
N VAL A 72 -28.25 12.68 -1.43
CA VAL A 72 -27.75 13.76 -0.54
C VAL A 72 -26.87 14.73 -1.33
N ASN A 73 -25.98 14.23 -2.17
CA ASN A 73 -25.23 15.03 -3.13
C ASN A 73 -25.59 14.56 -4.54
N ASP A 74 -25.85 15.50 -5.44
CA ASP A 74 -26.10 15.22 -6.85
C ASP A 74 -24.83 14.65 -7.50
N LEU A 75 -24.93 13.49 -8.15
CA LEU A 75 -23.78 12.79 -8.73
C LEU A 75 -23.42 13.33 -10.12
N ASP A 76 -24.40 13.74 -10.92
CA ASP A 76 -24.15 14.32 -12.24
C ASP A 76 -23.34 15.61 -12.09
N LEU A 77 -23.70 16.46 -11.12
CA LEU A 77 -22.97 17.71 -10.82
C LEU A 77 -21.59 17.52 -10.18
N GLN A 78 -21.24 16.32 -9.71
CA GLN A 78 -19.86 16.07 -9.29
C GLN A 78 -18.88 16.06 -10.47
N THR A 79 -19.33 15.73 -11.68
CA THR A 79 -18.48 15.79 -12.89
C THR A 79 -18.02 17.22 -13.21
N VAL A 80 -18.83 18.22 -12.85
CA VAL A 80 -18.50 19.65 -13.03
C VAL A 80 -17.29 20.07 -12.20
N LEU A 81 -17.12 19.48 -11.02
CA LEU A 81 -16.03 19.81 -10.09
C LEU A 81 -14.64 19.42 -10.64
N TRP A 82 -14.59 18.57 -11.67
CA TRP A 82 -13.33 18.20 -12.33
C TRP A 82 -12.80 19.28 -13.27
N ASP A 83 -13.61 20.28 -13.64
CA ASP A 83 -13.18 21.39 -14.50
C ASP A 83 -13.34 22.74 -13.80
N ARG A 84 -12.20 23.34 -13.43
CA ARG A 84 -12.16 24.63 -12.73
C ARG A 84 -12.82 25.76 -13.53
N ARG A 85 -12.85 25.68 -14.86
CA ARG A 85 -13.50 26.69 -15.71
C ARG A 85 -15.01 26.63 -15.58
N ALA A 86 -15.57 25.42 -15.53
CA ALA A 86 -16.99 25.21 -15.31
C ALA A 86 -17.39 25.67 -13.90
N VAL A 87 -16.58 25.32 -12.89
CA VAL A 87 -16.75 25.81 -11.50
C VAL A 87 -16.77 27.33 -11.44
N LEU A 88 -15.78 28.02 -12.02
CA LEU A 88 -15.72 29.49 -12.02
C LEU A 88 -16.94 30.14 -12.68
N ARG A 89 -17.47 29.57 -13.76
CA ARG A 89 -18.67 30.10 -14.44
C ARG A 89 -19.91 29.97 -13.58
N ILE A 90 -20.07 28.86 -12.86
CA ILE A 90 -21.19 28.65 -11.94
C ILE A 90 -21.08 29.62 -10.76
N LEU A 91 -19.88 29.80 -10.20
CA LEU A 91 -19.65 30.77 -9.12
C LEU A 91 -19.99 32.20 -9.56
N ALA A 92 -19.55 32.60 -10.76
CA ALA A 92 -19.86 33.91 -11.32
C ALA A 92 -21.37 34.11 -11.53
N ALA A 93 -22.07 33.12 -12.10
CA ALA A 93 -23.52 33.16 -12.30
C ALA A 93 -24.30 33.20 -10.97
N SER A 94 -23.73 32.65 -9.90
CA SER A 94 -24.32 32.63 -8.55
C SER A 94 -23.94 33.85 -7.69
N GLY A 95 -23.23 34.84 -8.26
CA GLY A 95 -22.81 36.04 -7.52
C GLY A 95 -21.83 35.75 -6.38
N VAL A 96 -21.02 34.71 -6.52
CA VAL A 96 -19.97 34.34 -5.56
C VAL A 96 -18.64 34.96 -6.00
N PRO A 97 -17.99 35.80 -5.17
CA PRO A 97 -16.72 36.43 -5.53
C PRO A 97 -15.58 35.42 -5.62
N THR A 98 -14.81 35.48 -6.70
CA THR A 98 -13.54 34.75 -6.91
C THR A 98 -12.43 35.75 -7.26
N PRO A 99 -11.15 35.40 -7.10
CA PRO A 99 -10.07 36.27 -7.59
C PRO A 99 -10.23 36.56 -9.09
N PRO A 100 -9.88 37.77 -9.56
CA PRO A 100 -9.83 38.06 -10.99
C PRO A 100 -8.93 37.06 -11.70
N SER A 101 -9.43 36.47 -12.80
CA SER A 101 -8.74 35.38 -13.49
C SER A 101 -8.84 35.46 -15.00
N LEU A 102 -7.80 34.98 -15.68
CA LEU A 102 -7.70 34.79 -17.13
C LEU A 102 -7.64 33.28 -17.44
N SER A 103 -8.51 32.79 -18.32
CA SER A 103 -8.50 31.39 -18.78
C SER A 103 -7.77 31.26 -20.10
N VAL A 104 -6.94 30.22 -20.23
CA VAL A 104 -6.20 29.91 -21.45
C VAL A 104 -6.56 28.48 -21.87
N ASP A 105 -7.55 28.36 -22.76
CA ASP A 105 -8.11 27.07 -23.19
C ASP A 105 -7.42 26.57 -24.46
N ARG A 106 -6.48 25.63 -24.32
CA ARG A 106 -5.79 24.97 -25.44
C ARG A 106 -6.43 23.64 -25.84
N ASN A 107 -7.32 23.11 -25.01
CA ASN A 107 -7.96 21.78 -25.16
C ASN A 107 -9.40 21.81 -25.69
N GLY A 108 -9.93 22.97 -26.08
CA GLY A 108 -11.28 23.05 -26.67
C GLY A 108 -12.44 23.19 -25.67
N GLY A 109 -12.18 23.44 -24.38
CA GLY A 109 -13.21 23.73 -23.37
C GLY A 109 -13.48 22.56 -22.41
N PRO A 110 -14.45 22.70 -21.48
CA PRO A 110 -14.87 21.62 -20.58
C PRO A 110 -15.59 20.48 -21.32
N ASP A 111 -15.25 19.23 -20.98
CA ASP A 111 -15.90 18.02 -21.51
C ASP A 111 -16.95 17.54 -20.51
N LEU A 112 -18.23 17.87 -20.77
CA LEU A 112 -19.36 17.63 -19.88
C LEU A 112 -20.56 17.07 -20.66
N ASP A 113 -21.40 16.28 -19.99
CA ASP A 113 -22.62 15.71 -20.58
C ASP A 113 -23.54 16.85 -21.10
N PRO A 114 -24.01 16.79 -22.37
CA PRO A 114 -24.90 17.82 -22.92
C PRO A 114 -26.20 18.03 -22.14
N ALA A 115 -26.77 16.98 -21.55
CA ALA A 115 -27.97 17.08 -20.72
C ALA A 115 -27.69 17.88 -19.43
N LEU A 116 -26.51 17.68 -18.84
CA LEU A 116 -26.06 18.44 -17.68
C LEU A 116 -25.82 19.91 -18.00
N VAL A 117 -25.18 20.20 -19.14
CA VAL A 117 -24.99 21.58 -19.62
C VAL A 117 -26.34 22.28 -19.79
N GLN A 118 -27.33 21.58 -20.35
CA GLN A 118 -28.68 22.12 -20.54
C GLN A 118 -29.42 22.33 -19.21
N ASP A 119 -29.31 21.42 -18.23
CA ASP A 119 -29.89 21.61 -16.88
C ASP A 119 -29.31 22.87 -16.21
N ILE A 120 -27.99 23.04 -16.27
CA ILE A 120 -27.31 24.20 -15.67
C ILE A 120 -27.71 25.50 -16.39
N LYS A 121 -27.80 25.47 -17.73
CA LYS A 121 -28.26 26.62 -18.52
C LYS A 121 -29.69 27.01 -18.16
N ASN A 122 -30.58 26.04 -17.95
CA ASN A 122 -31.96 26.28 -17.53
C ASN A 122 -32.05 26.83 -16.10
N ARG A 123 -31.21 26.33 -15.18
CA ARG A 123 -31.21 26.72 -13.76
C ARG A 123 -30.55 28.07 -13.48
N LEU A 124 -29.38 28.30 -14.10
CA LEU A 124 -28.49 29.42 -13.78
C LEU A 124 -28.32 30.42 -14.93
N GLY A 125 -28.89 30.15 -16.10
CA GLY A 125 -28.80 31.04 -17.26
C GLY A 125 -27.40 31.14 -17.89
N VAL A 126 -26.48 30.22 -17.55
CA VAL A 126 -25.08 30.24 -18.01
C VAL A 126 -24.74 29.02 -18.86
N ASP A 127 -24.04 29.24 -19.96
CA ASP A 127 -23.51 28.16 -20.79
C ASP A 127 -22.07 27.81 -20.35
N ILE A 128 -21.93 26.66 -19.69
CA ILE A 128 -20.64 26.24 -19.14
C ILE A 128 -19.75 25.50 -20.15
N SER A 129 -20.23 25.21 -21.37
CA SER A 129 -19.47 24.48 -22.39
C SER A 129 -18.52 25.34 -23.23
N VAL A 130 -18.64 26.66 -23.14
CA VAL A 130 -17.91 27.62 -24.01
C VAL A 130 -16.39 27.47 -23.88
N ALA A 131 -15.64 27.45 -24.98
CA ALA A 131 -14.18 27.46 -24.95
C ALA A 131 -13.64 28.86 -25.25
N HIS A 132 -12.73 29.36 -24.42
CA HIS A 132 -12.02 30.61 -24.63
C HIS A 132 -10.61 30.35 -25.17
N VAL A 133 -10.53 30.00 -26.46
CA VAL A 133 -9.25 29.72 -27.11
C VAL A 133 -8.41 31.01 -27.15
N PRO A 134 -7.17 30.99 -26.63
CA PRO A 134 -6.31 32.18 -26.64
C PRO A 134 -5.90 32.52 -28.07
N LYS A 135 -6.23 33.73 -28.51
CA LYS A 135 -5.72 34.32 -29.76
C LYS A 135 -4.34 34.97 -29.55
N GLN A 136 -4.09 35.47 -28.34
CA GLN A 136 -2.82 36.08 -27.92
C GLN A 136 -2.47 35.58 -26.53
N PHE A 137 -1.24 35.09 -26.36
CA PHE A 137 -0.66 34.68 -25.08
C PHE A 137 0.82 35.01 -25.10
N GLU A 138 1.24 36.04 -24.37
CA GLU A 138 2.63 36.46 -24.31
C GLU A 138 2.95 37.15 -22.97
N MET A 139 4.21 37.06 -22.56
CA MET A 139 4.75 37.89 -21.50
C MET A 139 5.12 39.24 -22.10
N HIS A 140 4.44 40.31 -21.68
CA HIS A 140 4.77 41.68 -22.12
C HIS A 140 6.12 42.13 -21.57
N ASP A 141 6.43 41.75 -20.33
CA ASP A 141 7.73 41.89 -19.68
C ASP A 141 7.97 40.68 -18.74
N GLU A 142 9.02 40.70 -17.90
CA GLU A 142 9.30 39.57 -16.97
C GLU A 142 8.20 39.35 -15.92
N ASP A 143 7.35 40.35 -15.63
CA ASP A 143 6.37 40.35 -14.54
C ASP A 143 4.90 40.46 -15.00
N VAL A 144 4.62 40.72 -16.28
CA VAL A 144 3.25 40.93 -16.81
C VAL A 144 2.92 39.93 -17.91
N LEU A 145 1.91 39.10 -17.67
CA LEU A 145 1.31 38.19 -18.64
C LEU A 145 0.12 38.86 -19.34
N VAL A 146 0.02 38.73 -20.67
CA VAL A 146 -1.09 39.25 -21.47
C VAL A 146 -1.79 38.09 -22.19
N VAL A 147 -3.11 37.99 -22.01
CA VAL A 147 -3.99 37.01 -22.64
C VAL A 147 -5.15 37.75 -23.31
N ASN A 148 -5.27 37.64 -24.64
CA ASN A 148 -6.35 38.28 -25.42
C ASN A 148 -6.56 39.78 -25.10
N GLY A 149 -5.48 40.53 -24.90
CA GLY A 149 -5.52 41.96 -24.56
C GLY A 149 -5.81 42.29 -23.09
N GLN A 150 -6.05 41.30 -22.22
CA GLN A 150 -6.13 41.47 -20.77
C GLN A 150 -4.80 41.11 -20.13
N SER A 151 -4.36 41.89 -19.13
CA SER A 151 -3.06 41.69 -18.47
C SER A 151 -3.20 41.31 -17.01
N ILE A 152 -2.28 40.47 -16.52
CA ILE A 152 -2.14 40.09 -15.12
C ILE A 152 -0.67 40.21 -14.71
N ARG A 153 -0.41 40.85 -13.57
CA ARG A 153 0.96 41.15 -13.07
C ARG A 153 1.33 40.21 -11.93
N LYS A 154 2.61 39.84 -11.82
CA LYS A 154 3.15 39.11 -10.67
C LYS A 154 3.03 39.92 -9.37
N PRO A 155 2.69 39.28 -8.23
CA PRO A 155 2.48 37.85 -8.12
C PRO A 155 1.13 37.39 -8.69
N PHE A 156 1.14 36.27 -9.39
CA PHE A 156 -0.06 35.59 -9.88
C PHE A 156 0.03 34.08 -9.67
N VAL A 157 -1.11 33.42 -9.65
CA VAL A 157 -1.24 31.97 -9.47
C VAL A 157 -1.64 31.34 -10.80
N GLU A 158 -0.96 30.26 -11.18
CA GLU A 158 -1.30 29.43 -12.34
C GLU A 158 -1.86 28.09 -11.85
N LYS A 159 -3.12 27.82 -12.18
CA LYS A 159 -3.82 26.57 -11.85
C LYS A 159 -4.07 25.76 -13.13
N PRO A 160 -3.79 24.45 -13.15
CA PRO A 160 -4.30 23.56 -14.19
C PRO A 160 -5.82 23.63 -14.27
N VAL A 161 -6.41 23.52 -15.47
CA VAL A 161 -7.88 23.52 -15.63
C VAL A 161 -8.57 22.33 -14.96
N SER A 162 -7.84 21.21 -14.79
CA SER A 162 -8.34 20.05 -14.05
C SER A 162 -8.40 20.36 -12.56
N GLY A 163 -9.56 20.12 -11.94
CA GLY A 163 -9.75 20.22 -10.48
C GLY A 163 -8.95 19.15 -9.71
N GLU A 164 -8.65 18.02 -10.35
CA GLU A 164 -7.88 16.93 -9.75
C GLU A 164 -6.36 17.13 -9.85
N ASP A 165 -5.89 18.05 -10.70
CA ASP A 165 -4.49 18.42 -10.78
C ASP A 165 -4.17 19.53 -9.77
N HIS A 166 -3.28 19.22 -8.84
CA HIS A 166 -2.89 20.06 -7.71
C HIS A 166 -1.54 20.74 -7.93
N ASN A 167 -0.95 20.64 -9.13
CA ASN A 167 0.32 21.28 -9.49
C ASN A 167 0.11 22.77 -9.78
N VAL A 168 -0.18 23.53 -8.72
CA VAL A 168 -0.41 24.98 -8.76
C VAL A 168 0.92 25.71 -8.64
N HIS A 169 1.17 26.69 -9.50
CA HIS A 169 2.40 27.49 -9.45
C HIS A 169 2.09 28.93 -9.04
N ILE A 170 2.99 29.52 -8.24
CA ILE A 170 2.93 30.93 -7.85
C ILE A 170 4.20 31.59 -8.37
N TYR A 171 4.05 32.67 -9.12
CA TYR A 171 5.16 33.40 -9.70
C TYR A 171 5.38 34.69 -8.92
N PHE A 172 6.60 34.94 -8.43
CA PHE A 172 6.90 36.16 -7.67
C PHE A 172 7.53 37.22 -8.56
N PRO A 173 7.23 38.52 -8.32
CA PRO A 173 7.82 39.59 -9.10
C PRO A 173 9.31 39.72 -8.82
N LYS A 174 10.07 40.23 -9.79
CA LYS A 174 11.51 40.46 -9.64
C LYS A 174 11.84 41.37 -8.44
N SER A 175 10.97 42.34 -8.15
CA SER A 175 11.09 43.25 -7.00
C SER A 175 11.05 42.55 -5.64
N ARG A 176 10.49 41.33 -5.55
CA ARG A 176 10.46 40.49 -4.34
C ARG A 176 11.47 39.34 -4.39
N GLY A 177 12.50 39.43 -5.24
CA GLY A 177 13.54 38.40 -5.37
C GLY A 177 13.34 37.41 -6.52
N GLY A 178 12.23 37.50 -7.26
CA GLY A 178 11.95 36.62 -8.41
C GLY A 178 11.69 35.15 -8.03
N GLY A 179 11.77 34.27 -9.03
CA GLY A 179 11.44 32.86 -8.89
C GLY A 179 9.95 32.62 -8.62
N GLY A 180 9.65 31.46 -8.04
CA GLY A 180 8.28 31.05 -7.77
C GLY A 180 8.19 29.88 -6.81
N ARG A 181 6.96 29.45 -6.53
CA ARG A 181 6.67 28.35 -5.62
C ARG A 181 5.78 27.32 -6.31
N ARG A 182 6.20 26.05 -6.25
CA ARG A 182 5.47 24.92 -6.81
C ARG A 182 4.69 24.25 -5.70
N LEU A 183 3.37 24.35 -5.74
CA LEU A 183 2.48 23.63 -4.85
C LEU A 183 2.19 22.26 -5.47
N PHE A 184 2.05 21.26 -4.61
CA PHE A 184 1.74 19.90 -5.03
C PHE A 184 0.85 19.23 -3.99
N ARG A 185 0.22 18.12 -4.38
CA ARG A 185 -0.54 17.30 -3.44
C ARG A 185 0.41 16.85 -2.33
N LYS A 186 0.04 17.16 -1.09
CA LYS A 186 0.90 17.00 0.09
C LYS A 186 1.62 15.65 0.13
N VAL A 187 2.96 15.69 0.23
CA VAL A 187 3.83 14.52 0.40
C VAL A 187 4.57 14.71 1.71
N GLY A 188 4.38 13.80 2.67
CA GLY A 188 4.95 13.94 4.01
C GLY A 188 4.50 15.24 4.70
N ASN A 189 5.47 16.05 5.15
CA ASN A 189 5.26 17.35 5.78
C ASN A 189 5.35 18.52 4.78
N LYS A 190 5.45 18.28 3.47
CA LYS A 190 5.53 19.33 2.45
C LYS A 190 4.25 19.46 1.64
N SER A 191 3.95 20.71 1.27
CA SER A 191 2.82 21.11 0.43
C SER A 191 3.24 22.05 -0.70
N SER A 192 4.45 22.58 -0.64
CA SER A 192 5.06 23.36 -1.71
C SER A 192 6.58 23.41 -1.56
N GLU A 193 7.26 23.82 -2.62
CA GLU A 193 8.70 24.11 -2.62
C GLU A 193 8.99 25.39 -3.40
N PHE A 194 9.97 26.16 -2.91
CA PHE A 194 10.44 27.37 -3.60
C PHE A 194 11.44 26.97 -4.70
N ASP A 195 11.24 27.52 -5.88
CA ASP A 195 12.09 27.31 -7.06
C ASP A 195 12.58 28.69 -7.57
N PRO A 196 13.87 29.02 -7.39
CA PRO A 196 14.42 30.30 -7.82
C PRO A 196 14.39 30.48 -9.34
N ASN A 197 14.30 29.39 -10.11
CA ASN A 197 14.31 29.41 -11.57
C ASN A 197 12.89 29.44 -12.19
N LEU A 198 11.84 29.44 -11.35
CA LEU A 198 10.45 29.48 -11.81
C LEU A 198 10.04 30.90 -12.22
N VAL A 199 10.38 31.29 -13.45
CA VAL A 199 10.13 32.66 -13.96
C VAL A 199 8.97 32.72 -14.95
N TYR A 200 8.85 31.74 -15.86
CA TYR A 200 7.87 31.76 -16.95
C TYR A 200 6.72 30.75 -16.71
N PRO A 201 5.48 31.12 -17.09
CA PRO A 201 4.32 30.23 -16.99
C PRO A 201 4.43 29.02 -17.93
N ARG A 202 3.69 27.95 -17.61
CA ARG A 202 3.62 26.74 -18.44
C ARG A 202 2.80 26.99 -19.70
N THR A 203 3.18 26.36 -20.80
CA THR A 203 2.55 26.52 -22.13
C THR A 203 2.06 25.20 -22.74
N ASP A 204 2.34 24.08 -22.09
CA ASP A 204 2.07 22.70 -22.51
C ASP A 204 0.65 22.20 -22.21
N GLY A 205 -0.15 22.99 -21.48
CA GLY A 205 -1.49 22.62 -21.02
C GLY A 205 -2.47 23.78 -21.07
N SER A 206 -3.69 23.56 -20.59
CA SER A 206 -4.65 24.66 -20.37
C SER A 206 -4.59 25.08 -18.91
N TYR A 207 -4.57 26.39 -18.66
CA TYR A 207 -4.35 26.95 -17.34
C TYR A 207 -5.28 28.13 -17.06
N ILE A 208 -5.56 28.35 -15.78
CA ILE A 208 -6.21 29.54 -15.24
C ILE A 208 -5.14 30.36 -14.53
N TYR A 209 -5.00 31.62 -14.91
CA TYR A 209 -4.12 32.58 -14.27
C TYR A 209 -4.96 33.52 -13.42
N GLU A 210 -4.79 33.49 -12.10
CA GLU A 210 -5.56 34.31 -11.16
C GLU A 210 -4.66 35.23 -10.35
N GLU A 211 -5.21 36.36 -9.91
CA GLU A 211 -4.50 37.33 -9.10
C GLU A 211 -4.08 36.70 -7.76
N PHE A 212 -2.82 36.90 -7.37
CA PHE A 212 -2.36 36.45 -6.07
C PHE A 212 -2.90 37.36 -4.98
N MET A 213 -3.69 36.79 -4.08
CA MET A 213 -4.32 37.51 -2.97
C MET A 213 -3.36 37.57 -1.77
N ASP A 214 -2.94 38.77 -1.36
CA ASP A 214 -2.10 38.99 -0.17
C ASP A 214 -2.96 38.93 1.10
N VAL A 215 -2.84 37.86 1.89
CA VAL A 215 -3.69 37.57 3.06
C VAL A 215 -2.97 37.97 4.34
N ASP A 216 -3.62 38.79 5.17
CA ASP A 216 -3.02 39.43 6.34
C ASP A 216 -2.37 38.45 7.35
N ASN A 217 -2.93 37.23 7.48
CA ASN A 217 -2.43 36.19 8.40
C ASN A 217 -1.75 35.01 7.69
N ALA A 218 -1.63 35.01 6.36
CA ALA A 218 -1.17 33.87 5.55
C ALA A 218 -1.88 32.54 5.88
N GLU A 219 -3.21 32.61 6.07
CA GLU A 219 -4.06 31.46 6.36
C GLU A 219 -5.10 31.24 5.25
N ASP A 220 -5.35 29.97 4.93
CA ASP A 220 -6.49 29.57 4.08
C ASP A 220 -7.67 29.20 4.98
N ILE A 221 -8.89 29.65 4.61
CA ILE A 221 -10.12 29.25 5.30
C ILE A 221 -10.76 28.09 4.55
N LYS A 222 -11.01 26.98 5.24
CA LYS A 222 -11.77 25.84 4.72
C LYS A 222 -13.18 25.86 5.28
N ILE A 223 -14.16 25.88 4.40
CA ILE A 223 -15.58 25.93 4.76
C ILE A 223 -16.24 24.61 4.38
N TYR A 224 -17.09 24.09 5.25
CA TYR A 224 -17.82 22.83 5.11
C TYR A 224 -19.30 23.07 5.34
N THR A 225 -20.08 22.92 4.28
CA THR A 225 -21.55 23.05 4.30
C THR A 225 -22.20 21.73 4.67
N ILE A 226 -23.35 21.80 5.35
CA ILE A 226 -24.29 20.71 5.55
C ILE A 226 -25.68 21.26 5.25
N GLY A 227 -26.04 21.19 3.98
CA GLY A 227 -27.15 21.91 3.40
C GLY A 227 -26.89 23.42 3.29
N PRO A 228 -27.90 24.16 2.83
CA PRO A 228 -27.80 25.60 2.60
C PRO A 228 -27.72 26.43 3.89
N ASP A 229 -28.14 25.88 5.03
CA ASP A 229 -28.38 26.66 6.26
C ASP A 229 -27.28 26.49 7.32
N PHE A 230 -26.38 25.53 7.16
CA PHE A 230 -25.28 25.30 8.09
C PHE A 230 -23.94 25.21 7.37
N ALA A 231 -22.97 25.95 7.89
CA ALA A 231 -21.59 25.89 7.44
C ALA A 231 -20.64 25.99 8.65
N HIS A 232 -19.61 25.17 8.65
CA HIS A 232 -18.51 25.20 9.62
C HIS A 232 -17.24 25.68 8.91
N ALA A 233 -16.39 26.44 9.59
CA ALA A 233 -15.15 26.96 9.01
C ALA A 233 -13.94 26.76 9.91
N GLU A 234 -12.81 26.42 9.30
CA GLU A 234 -11.53 26.22 9.95
C GLU A 234 -10.42 26.94 9.19
N THR A 235 -9.51 27.62 9.86
CA THR A 235 -8.28 28.15 9.25
C THR A 235 -7.16 27.13 9.29
N ARG A 236 -6.24 27.24 8.34
CA ARG A 236 -4.98 26.50 8.31
C ARG A 236 -3.88 27.39 7.73
N LYS A 237 -2.63 27.04 8.02
CA LYS A 237 -1.47 27.69 7.41
C LYS A 237 -1.51 27.54 5.89
N SER A 238 -1.34 28.65 5.18
CA SER A 238 -1.29 28.64 3.72
C SER A 238 -0.03 27.92 3.22
N PRO A 239 -0.12 27.11 2.15
CA PRO A 239 1.03 26.42 1.56
C PRO A 239 2.07 27.39 0.97
N VAL A 240 1.76 28.68 0.86
CA VAL A 240 2.60 29.71 0.22
C VAL A 240 3.75 30.19 1.11
N VAL A 241 3.69 29.96 2.43
CA VAL A 241 4.66 30.46 3.41
C VAL A 241 6.03 29.77 3.26
N ASP A 242 6.17 28.56 3.79
CA ASP A 242 7.40 27.76 3.73
C ASP A 242 7.17 26.37 3.11
N GLY A 243 5.91 26.02 2.82
CA GLY A 243 5.52 24.71 2.33
C GLY A 243 5.42 23.63 3.41
N LEU A 244 5.80 23.91 4.67
CA LEU A 244 5.78 22.97 5.78
C LEU A 244 4.39 22.87 6.42
N VAL A 245 3.88 21.65 6.47
CA VAL A 245 2.57 21.27 7.03
C VAL A 245 2.75 20.92 8.49
N LYS A 246 2.16 21.73 9.38
CA LYS A 246 2.11 21.42 10.81
C LYS A 246 1.08 20.32 11.05
N ARG A 247 1.47 19.23 11.71
CA ARG A 247 0.60 18.10 12.04
C ARG A 247 0.42 17.93 13.55
N ASN A 248 -0.75 17.47 13.94
CA ASN A 248 -1.08 17.03 15.30
C ASN A 248 -0.76 15.52 15.47
N PRO A 249 -0.97 14.93 16.67
CA PRO A 249 -0.63 13.53 16.95
C PRO A 249 -1.47 12.48 16.21
N ASP A 250 -2.64 12.88 15.72
CA ASP A 250 -3.45 12.07 14.80
C ASP A 250 -2.87 12.06 13.37
N GLY A 251 -1.72 12.71 13.15
CA GLY A 251 -1.11 12.93 11.84
C GLY A 251 -1.92 13.89 10.96
N LYS A 252 -2.91 14.61 11.51
CA LYS A 252 -3.74 15.56 10.76
C LYS A 252 -3.10 16.94 10.77
N GLU A 253 -3.29 17.69 9.69
CA GLU A 253 -2.90 19.10 9.64
C GLU A 253 -3.59 19.89 10.75
N VAL A 254 -2.83 20.75 11.44
CA VAL A 254 -3.36 21.63 12.49
C VAL A 254 -4.31 22.65 11.89
N ARG A 255 -5.47 22.81 12.52
CA ARG A 255 -6.54 23.72 12.09
C ARG A 255 -7.17 24.39 13.29
N TYR A 256 -7.69 25.59 13.10
CA TYR A 256 -8.37 26.36 14.13
C TYR A 256 -9.76 26.73 13.68
N ILE A 257 -10.75 26.56 14.55
CA ILE A 257 -12.14 26.94 14.25
C ILE A 257 -12.19 28.47 14.04
N THR A 258 -12.92 28.91 13.03
CA THR A 258 -13.16 30.34 12.78
C THR A 258 -14.64 30.60 12.49
N GLU A 259 -15.12 31.77 12.89
CA GLU A 259 -16.49 32.18 12.66
C GLU A 259 -16.66 32.76 11.25
N LEU A 260 -17.81 32.48 10.63
CA LEU A 260 -18.20 33.01 9.33
C LEU A 260 -19.00 34.31 9.48
N THR A 261 -18.69 35.29 8.62
CA THR A 261 -19.48 36.52 8.48
C THR A 261 -20.86 36.23 7.85
N ALA A 262 -21.76 37.21 7.88
CA ALA A 262 -23.06 37.09 7.20
C ALA A 262 -22.90 36.86 5.68
N ASP A 263 -21.97 37.57 5.05
CA ASP A 263 -21.68 37.43 3.63
C ASP A 263 -21.06 36.07 3.28
N GLU A 264 -20.15 35.56 4.11
CA GLU A 264 -19.56 34.23 3.91
C GLU A 264 -20.60 33.10 4.10
N ARG A 265 -21.54 33.26 5.04
CA ARG A 265 -22.68 32.33 5.19
C ARG A 265 -23.58 32.35 3.96
N ARG A 266 -23.84 33.53 3.38
CA ARG A 266 -24.55 33.66 2.11
C ARG A 266 -23.79 32.93 0.99
N ILE A 267 -22.47 33.15 0.88
CA ILE A 267 -21.62 32.45 -0.11
C ILE A 267 -21.72 30.93 0.05
N ALA A 268 -21.62 30.42 1.28
CA ALA A 268 -21.72 29.00 1.56
C ALA A 268 -23.08 28.40 1.13
N ARG A 269 -24.17 29.14 1.40
CA ARG A 269 -25.52 28.80 0.95
C ARG A 269 -25.61 28.71 -0.58
N GLU A 270 -25.15 29.74 -1.28
CA GLU A 270 -25.19 29.79 -2.75
C GLU A 270 -24.39 28.64 -3.37
N ILE A 271 -23.20 28.31 -2.84
CA ILE A 271 -22.39 27.19 -3.33
C ILE A 271 -23.13 25.86 -3.14
N SER A 272 -23.72 25.61 -1.97
CA SER A 272 -24.46 24.36 -1.73
C SER A 272 -25.62 24.18 -2.71
N LEU A 273 -26.37 25.25 -2.98
CA LEU A 273 -27.52 25.25 -3.90
C LEU A 273 -27.13 25.19 -5.39
N ALA A 274 -26.09 25.93 -5.79
CA ALA A 274 -25.65 26.03 -7.18
C ALA A 274 -25.11 24.68 -7.69
N PHE A 275 -24.26 24.03 -6.88
CA PHE A 275 -23.65 22.74 -7.21
C PHE A 275 -24.48 21.52 -6.76
N LYS A 276 -25.63 21.74 -6.10
CA LYS A 276 -26.47 20.70 -5.45
C LYS A 276 -25.65 19.70 -4.62
N GLN A 277 -24.61 20.22 -3.95
CA GLN A 277 -23.80 19.44 -3.03
C GLN A 277 -24.24 19.81 -1.61
N PHE A 278 -25.09 18.98 -1.01
CA PHE A 278 -25.59 19.23 0.34
C PHE A 278 -24.44 19.21 1.35
N ILE A 279 -23.55 18.22 1.23
CA ILE A 279 -22.26 18.23 1.94
C ILE A 279 -21.18 18.70 0.97
N CYS A 280 -20.69 19.92 1.14
CA CYS A 280 -19.70 20.52 0.25
C CYS A 280 -18.59 21.25 1.02
N GLY A 281 -17.34 21.00 0.64
CA GLY A 281 -16.16 21.71 1.13
C GLY A 281 -15.57 22.65 0.07
N PHE A 282 -15.21 23.87 0.46
CA PHE A 282 -14.58 24.85 -0.42
C PHE A 282 -13.59 25.74 0.34
N ASP A 283 -12.70 26.39 -0.39
CA ASP A 283 -11.61 27.19 0.15
C ASP A 283 -11.84 28.69 -0.13
N LEU A 284 -11.56 29.51 0.89
CA LEU A 284 -11.83 30.95 0.90
C LEU A 284 -10.62 31.71 1.46
N LEU A 285 -10.34 32.88 0.87
CA LEU A 285 -9.35 33.84 1.36
C LEU A 285 -10.04 35.13 1.81
N ARG A 286 -9.68 35.61 3.01
CA ARG A 286 -10.05 36.94 3.49
C ARG A 286 -8.97 37.94 3.12
N VAL A 287 -9.33 39.00 2.42
CA VAL A 287 -8.43 40.09 2.05
C VAL A 287 -9.10 41.39 2.44
N LYS A 288 -8.59 42.04 3.49
CA LYS A 288 -9.24 43.20 4.12
C LYS A 288 -10.69 42.84 4.48
N ASP A 289 -11.66 43.63 4.02
CA ASP A 289 -13.09 43.43 4.30
C ASP A 289 -13.82 42.56 3.26
N LYS A 290 -13.09 41.84 2.39
CA LYS A 290 -13.67 41.01 1.32
C LYS A 290 -13.24 39.56 1.41
N SER A 291 -14.10 38.68 0.91
CA SER A 291 -13.91 37.23 0.91
C SER A 291 -13.99 36.69 -0.51
N TYR A 292 -13.02 35.87 -0.90
CA TYR A 292 -12.91 35.31 -2.25
C TYR A 292 -12.79 33.79 -2.20
N VAL A 293 -13.62 33.10 -2.98
CA VAL A 293 -13.58 31.64 -3.12
C VAL A 293 -12.51 31.27 -4.13
N ILE A 294 -11.60 30.37 -3.74
CA ILE A 294 -10.44 29.97 -4.55
C ILE A 294 -10.50 28.53 -5.04
N ASP A 295 -11.31 27.68 -4.40
CA ASP A 295 -11.50 26.29 -4.82
C ASP A 295 -12.82 25.71 -4.29
N VAL A 296 -13.48 24.83 -5.04
CA VAL A 296 -14.70 24.10 -4.63
C VAL A 296 -14.46 22.61 -4.82
N ASN A 297 -14.39 21.86 -3.72
CA ASN A 297 -13.94 20.47 -3.73
C ASN A 297 -15.09 19.44 -3.80
N GLY A 298 -16.34 19.86 -3.52
CA GLY A 298 -17.45 18.93 -3.33
C GLY A 298 -17.38 18.20 -2.00
N TRP A 299 -17.61 16.89 -1.99
CA TRP A 299 -17.75 16.10 -0.75
C TRP A 299 -16.57 16.23 0.22
N SER A 300 -16.83 16.77 1.41
CA SER A 300 -15.80 16.93 2.44
C SER A 300 -16.40 17.05 3.85
N PHE A 301 -15.77 16.40 4.83
CA PHE A 301 -16.14 16.49 6.24
C PHE A 301 -15.06 17.16 7.08
N VAL A 302 -15.51 17.82 8.14
CA VAL A 302 -14.67 18.26 9.25
C VAL A 302 -14.09 17.06 10.00
N LYS A 303 -12.88 17.19 10.53
CA LYS A 303 -12.14 16.09 11.16
C LYS A 303 -11.90 16.37 12.64
N GLY A 304 -12.35 15.47 13.50
CA GLY A 304 -12.10 15.54 14.95
C GLY A 304 -12.95 16.56 15.70
N ASN A 305 -14.12 16.91 15.18
CA ASN A 305 -15.05 17.85 15.82
C ASN A 305 -16.38 17.14 16.07
N ASP A 306 -16.65 16.77 17.33
CA ASP A 306 -17.87 16.04 17.70
C ASP A 306 -19.13 16.88 17.57
N GLU A 307 -19.08 18.19 17.86
CA GLU A 307 -20.21 19.10 17.68
C GLU A 307 -20.64 19.17 16.21
N TYR A 308 -19.67 19.20 15.29
CA TYR A 308 -19.94 19.11 13.86
C TYR A 308 -20.60 17.77 13.49
N TYR A 309 -20.15 16.65 14.08
CA TYR A 309 -20.74 15.33 13.82
C TYR A 309 -22.18 15.22 14.33
N ASP A 310 -22.46 15.73 15.53
CA ASP A 310 -23.81 15.83 16.08
C ASP A 310 -24.70 16.67 15.18
N LYS A 311 -24.21 17.84 14.76
CA LYS A 311 -24.96 18.74 13.89
C LYS A 311 -25.21 18.14 12.52
N CYS A 312 -24.22 17.48 11.94
CA CYS A 312 -24.32 16.81 10.64
C CYS A 312 -25.38 15.71 10.67
N ALA A 313 -25.32 14.82 11.66
CA ALA A 313 -26.31 13.75 11.83
C ALA A 313 -27.72 14.32 12.05
N GLN A 314 -27.86 15.40 12.83
CA GLN A 314 -29.14 16.07 13.06
C GLN A 314 -29.72 16.63 11.74
N VAL A 315 -28.92 17.35 10.95
CA VAL A 315 -29.37 17.97 9.69
C VAL A 315 -29.66 16.92 8.63
N LEU A 316 -28.82 15.89 8.49
CA LEU A 316 -29.08 14.76 7.59
C LEU A 316 -30.37 14.03 7.94
N SER A 317 -30.64 13.79 9.22
CA SER A 317 -31.90 13.16 9.64
C SER A 317 -33.12 13.97 9.17
N LYS A 318 -33.10 15.29 9.37
CA LYS A 318 -34.19 16.16 8.93
C LYS A 318 -34.32 16.16 7.40
N PHE A 319 -33.20 16.10 6.70
CA PHE A 319 -33.19 15.96 5.25
C PHE A 319 -33.85 14.64 4.80
N PHE A 320 -33.56 13.52 5.48
CA PHE A 320 -34.19 12.22 5.18
C PHE A 320 -35.70 12.29 5.42
N GLU A 321 -36.13 12.76 6.59
CA GLU A 321 -37.55 12.91 6.95
C GLU A 321 -38.32 13.77 5.94
N ALA A 322 -37.71 14.87 5.45
CA ALA A 322 -38.34 15.79 4.52
C ALA A 322 -38.44 15.26 3.07
N ASN A 323 -37.53 14.39 2.65
CA ASN A 323 -37.42 13.97 1.24
C ASN A 323 -37.82 12.52 0.97
N VAL A 324 -37.85 11.65 1.99
CA VAL A 324 -38.28 10.25 1.81
C VAL A 324 -39.80 10.16 1.66
N ALA A 325 -40.57 11.00 2.38
CA ALA A 325 -42.04 11.01 2.30
C ALA A 325 -42.60 11.41 0.92
N SER A 326 -41.80 12.09 0.08
CA SER A 326 -42.14 12.50 -1.27
C SER A 326 -41.65 11.51 -2.35
N CYS A 327 -40.99 10.42 -1.96
CA CYS A 327 -40.60 9.37 -2.89
C CYS A 327 -41.88 8.63 -3.38
N PRO A 328 -42.07 8.44 -4.70
CA PRO A 328 -43.22 7.70 -5.20
C PRO A 328 -43.28 6.33 -4.52
N GLN A 329 -44.46 5.89 -4.03
CA GLN A 329 -44.64 4.50 -3.66
C GLN A 329 -44.27 3.64 -4.88
N ARG A 330 -43.16 2.92 -4.77
CA ARG A 330 -42.65 2.07 -5.83
C ARG A 330 -43.75 1.05 -6.14
N SER A 331 -44.32 1.10 -7.35
CA SER A 331 -45.21 0.03 -7.80
C SER A 331 -44.43 -1.28 -7.72
N PRO A 332 -44.97 -2.36 -7.12
CA PRO A 332 -44.33 -3.66 -7.18
C PRO A 332 -44.05 -3.95 -8.65
N CYS A 333 -42.79 -4.24 -8.97
CA CYS A 333 -42.41 -4.66 -10.32
C CYS A 333 -43.32 -5.83 -10.70
N VAL A 334 -43.87 -5.83 -11.92
CA VAL A 334 -44.77 -6.88 -12.47
C VAL A 334 -44.01 -8.19 -12.77
N LEU A 335 -43.00 -8.50 -11.98
CA LEU A 335 -42.36 -9.82 -11.87
C LEU A 335 -42.76 -10.42 -10.52
N GLU A 336 -44.03 -10.80 -10.40
CA GLU A 336 -44.48 -11.68 -9.33
C GLU A 336 -43.71 -13.00 -9.44
N ASN A 337 -42.76 -13.20 -8.51
CA ASN A 337 -42.08 -14.43 -8.06
C ASN A 337 -40.55 -14.32 -7.86
N VAL A 338 -39.94 -13.14 -7.95
CA VAL A 338 -38.61 -12.95 -7.33
C VAL A 338 -38.85 -12.44 -5.91
N SER A 339 -38.99 -13.37 -4.97
CA SER A 339 -38.98 -13.06 -3.55
C SER A 339 -37.76 -12.19 -3.22
N GLU A 340 -38.05 -11.13 -2.47
CA GLU A 340 -37.16 -10.12 -1.95
C GLU A 340 -35.90 -10.72 -1.32
N GLU A 341 -34.74 -10.40 -1.87
CA GLU A 341 -33.45 -10.25 -1.18
C GLU A 341 -32.39 -9.87 -2.24
N THR A 342 -32.10 -8.58 -2.38
CA THR A 342 -30.92 -8.14 -3.13
C THR A 342 -29.68 -8.61 -2.36
N SER A 343 -28.98 -9.60 -2.90
CA SER A 343 -27.83 -10.27 -2.28
C SER A 343 -26.64 -9.30 -2.09
N SER A 344 -26.62 -8.57 -0.98
CA SER A 344 -25.54 -7.65 -0.62
C SER A 344 -24.40 -8.40 0.09
N TRP A 345 -23.15 -7.98 -0.14
CA TRP A 345 -22.01 -8.54 0.58
C TRP A 345 -21.96 -7.97 2.00
N VAL A 346 -22.12 -8.82 3.01
CA VAL A 346 -22.09 -8.44 4.43
C VAL A 346 -20.84 -9.00 5.10
N LEU A 347 -20.26 -8.26 6.06
CA LEU A 347 -19.11 -8.75 6.82
C LEU A 347 -19.56 -9.88 7.76
N LYS A 348 -19.05 -11.10 7.57
CA LYS A 348 -19.35 -12.27 8.41
C LYS A 348 -18.35 -12.45 9.54
N ALA A 349 -17.06 -12.22 9.28
CA ALA A 349 -16.05 -12.33 10.32
C ALA A 349 -14.90 -11.34 10.19
N ASN A 350 -14.35 -10.96 11.34
CA ASN A 350 -13.13 -10.18 11.47
C ASN A 350 -12.16 -10.92 12.40
N VAL A 351 -11.09 -11.47 11.82
CA VAL A 351 -9.99 -12.07 12.59
C VAL A 351 -8.79 -11.14 12.47
N THR A 352 -8.33 -10.54 13.58
CA THR A 352 -7.24 -9.55 13.55
C THR A 352 -6.13 -9.91 14.52
N VAL A 353 -4.89 -9.85 14.05
CA VAL A 353 -3.68 -9.98 14.87
C VAL A 353 -3.08 -8.60 15.09
N PHE A 354 -2.89 -8.20 16.34
CA PHE A 354 -2.33 -6.93 16.77
C PHE A 354 -0.95 -7.11 17.39
N ARG A 355 -0.01 -6.23 17.04
CA ARG A 355 1.17 -5.96 17.87
C ARG A 355 0.72 -5.17 19.10
N HIS A 356 1.38 -5.34 20.24
CA HIS A 356 1.13 -4.50 21.42
C HIS A 356 1.35 -3.00 21.14
N GLY A 357 0.76 -2.16 22.01
CA GLY A 357 0.93 -0.70 21.95
C GLY A 357 2.31 -0.22 22.41
N ASP A 358 2.49 1.10 22.39
CA ASP A 358 3.73 1.79 22.75
C ASP A 358 4.35 1.35 24.09
N ARG A 359 5.67 1.47 24.19
CA ARG A 359 6.40 1.05 25.39
C ARG A 359 7.67 1.86 25.62
N SER A 360 8.20 1.80 26.84
CA SER A 360 9.55 2.30 27.10
C SER A 360 10.63 1.47 26.37
N PRO A 361 11.80 2.04 26.09
CA PRO A 361 12.93 1.29 25.56
C PRO A 361 13.32 0.18 26.53
N LYS A 362 13.60 -1.00 25.99
CA LYS A 362 13.99 -2.15 26.79
C LYS A 362 15.50 -2.24 26.86
N GLN A 363 16.03 -2.32 28.07
CA GLN A 363 17.44 -2.58 28.29
C GLN A 363 17.69 -4.02 28.71
N LYS A 364 18.89 -4.51 28.38
CA LYS A 364 19.32 -5.87 28.72
C LYS A 364 20.81 -5.87 29.01
N LEU A 365 21.19 -6.59 30.07
CA LEU A 365 22.57 -6.96 30.38
C LEU A 365 22.68 -8.49 30.26
N LYS A 366 23.77 -8.98 29.68
CA LYS A 366 24.00 -10.40 29.42
C LYS A 366 25.35 -10.83 29.94
N ARG A 367 25.40 -11.84 30.80
CA ARG A 367 26.64 -12.49 31.26
C ARG A 367 26.58 -13.99 31.08
N SER A 368 27.70 -14.60 30.65
CA SER A 368 27.80 -16.04 30.40
C SER A 368 28.77 -16.68 31.38
N PHE A 369 28.39 -17.81 31.95
CA PHE A 369 29.12 -18.58 32.93
C PHE A 369 29.39 -19.97 32.35
N LYS A 370 30.65 -20.39 32.22
CA LYS A 370 30.94 -21.71 31.63
C LYS A 370 30.78 -22.80 32.68
N ALA A 371 30.22 -23.94 32.29
CA ALA A 371 30.05 -25.07 33.21
C ALA A 371 31.38 -25.66 33.71
N SER A 372 32.48 -25.41 32.99
CA SER A 372 33.84 -25.79 33.40
C SER A 372 34.42 -24.95 34.52
N GLU A 373 33.85 -23.76 34.80
CA GLU A 373 34.37 -22.81 35.77
C GLU A 373 33.79 -23.12 37.18
N PRO A 374 34.61 -23.40 38.21
CA PRO A 374 34.11 -23.77 39.54
C PRO A 374 33.21 -22.70 40.18
N PHE A 375 33.54 -21.42 39.97
CA PHE A 375 32.76 -20.30 40.50
C PHE A 375 31.36 -20.17 39.87
N ALA A 376 31.11 -20.79 38.72
CA ALA A 376 29.81 -20.79 38.06
C ALA A 376 28.78 -21.73 38.73
N ALA A 377 29.22 -22.62 39.64
CA ALA A 377 28.38 -23.64 40.25
C ALA A 377 27.11 -23.08 40.93
N PRO A 378 27.15 -21.99 41.72
CA PRO A 378 25.95 -21.42 42.33
C PRO A 378 24.93 -20.92 41.30
N VAL A 379 25.40 -20.26 40.24
CA VAL A 379 24.53 -19.75 39.16
C VAL A 379 23.94 -20.91 38.34
N ILE A 380 24.68 -21.99 38.15
CA ILE A 380 24.19 -23.21 37.47
C ILE A 380 23.16 -23.94 38.33
N ALA A 381 23.31 -23.94 39.66
CA ALA A 381 22.37 -24.58 40.58
C ALA A 381 20.95 -23.99 40.46
N LEU A 382 20.81 -22.71 40.10
CA LEU A 382 19.52 -22.07 39.85
C LEU A 382 18.70 -22.77 38.76
N LEU A 383 19.34 -23.52 37.85
CA LEU A 383 18.62 -24.27 36.82
C LEU A 383 17.76 -25.41 37.38
N HIS A 384 18.01 -25.92 38.59
CA HIS A 384 17.25 -27.04 39.18
C HIS A 384 17.13 -28.28 38.25
N GLY A 385 18.10 -28.48 37.36
CA GLY A 385 18.09 -29.55 36.36
C GLY A 385 17.19 -29.29 35.13
N CYS A 386 16.50 -28.14 35.07
CA CYS A 386 15.74 -27.71 33.90
C CYS A 386 16.65 -27.52 32.68
N ARG A 387 16.19 -28.04 31.54
CA ARG A 387 16.85 -27.83 30.23
C ARG A 387 16.32 -26.60 29.49
N GLU A 388 15.21 -26.04 29.95
CA GLU A 388 14.52 -24.89 29.38
C GLU A 388 15.03 -23.58 29.99
N GLU A 389 14.75 -22.46 29.33
CA GLU A 389 15.07 -21.13 29.84
C GLU A 389 14.12 -20.77 31.00
N ILE A 390 14.67 -20.42 32.15
CA ILE A 390 13.89 -20.03 33.32
C ILE A 390 13.72 -18.52 33.32
N ILE A 391 12.49 -18.03 33.54
CA ILE A 391 12.17 -16.61 33.62
C ILE A 391 11.75 -16.26 35.04
N LEU A 392 12.56 -15.46 35.73
CA LEU A 392 12.27 -14.90 37.05
C LEU A 392 11.74 -13.47 36.90
N ARG A 393 10.53 -13.23 37.39
CA ARG A 393 9.86 -11.90 37.38
C ARG A 393 9.65 -11.34 38.78
N GLN A 394 9.80 -12.20 39.78
CA GLN A 394 9.71 -11.93 41.21
C GLN A 394 10.83 -12.71 41.89
N GLN A 395 11.13 -12.38 43.14
CA GLN A 395 12.16 -13.06 43.94
C GLN A 395 13.53 -13.04 43.25
N LEU A 396 13.93 -11.86 42.75
CA LEU A 396 15.20 -11.67 42.04
C LEU A 396 16.40 -11.82 42.98
N GLU A 397 16.17 -11.73 44.29
CA GLU A 397 17.13 -11.91 45.37
C GLU A 397 17.78 -13.31 45.31
N LEU A 398 17.08 -14.33 44.80
CA LEU A 398 17.65 -15.67 44.58
C LEU A 398 18.88 -15.65 43.65
N VAL A 399 18.91 -14.73 42.69
CA VAL A 399 20.03 -14.56 41.77
C VAL A 399 21.14 -13.74 42.43
N GLU A 400 20.79 -12.75 43.24
CA GLU A 400 21.76 -11.97 44.03
C GLU A 400 22.53 -12.89 44.98
N GLU A 401 21.82 -13.74 45.74
CA GLU A 401 22.41 -14.74 46.65
C GLU A 401 23.37 -15.69 45.90
N ALA A 402 22.97 -16.21 44.74
CA ALA A 402 23.81 -17.08 43.93
C ALA A 402 25.07 -16.36 43.40
N LEU A 403 24.97 -15.08 43.04
CA LEU A 403 26.13 -14.29 42.60
C LEU A 403 27.07 -13.94 43.76
N GLU A 404 26.55 -13.69 44.95
CA GLU A 404 27.33 -13.50 46.18
C GLU A 404 28.06 -14.77 46.62
N GLU A 405 27.45 -15.94 46.42
CA GLU A 405 28.13 -17.21 46.63
C GLU A 405 29.23 -17.44 45.58
N ALA A 406 28.96 -17.11 44.32
CA ALA A 406 29.92 -17.22 43.23
C ALA A 406 31.15 -16.32 43.44
N SER A 407 30.98 -15.11 43.99
CA SER A 407 32.10 -14.18 44.24
C SER A 407 33.06 -14.64 45.34
N LYS A 408 32.62 -15.54 46.23
CA LYS A 408 33.45 -16.13 47.29
C LYS A 408 34.31 -17.31 46.82
N LEU A 409 34.13 -17.78 45.58
CA LEU A 409 34.83 -18.93 45.02
C LEU A 409 36.13 -18.51 44.30
N PRO A 410 37.15 -19.40 44.25
CA PRO A 410 38.41 -19.10 43.58
C PRO A 410 38.22 -18.90 42.06
N ASP A 411 39.05 -18.05 41.47
CA ASP A 411 39.06 -17.69 40.04
C ASP A 411 37.84 -16.91 39.53
N ALA A 412 36.96 -16.45 40.43
CA ALA A 412 35.85 -15.56 40.10
C ALA A 412 36.33 -14.14 39.78
N ASN A 413 35.73 -13.50 38.76
CA ASN A 413 35.91 -12.07 38.53
C ASN A 413 35.00 -11.27 39.47
N GLU A 414 35.50 -10.97 40.67
CA GLU A 414 34.75 -10.29 41.72
C GLU A 414 34.14 -8.95 41.26
N GLU A 415 34.87 -8.15 40.49
CA GLU A 415 34.38 -6.85 40.00
C GLU A 415 33.15 -7.00 39.09
N ASP A 416 33.17 -8.00 38.18
CA ASP A 416 32.05 -8.25 37.27
C ASP A 416 30.83 -8.79 38.00
N LEU A 417 31.02 -9.66 39.00
CA LEU A 417 29.93 -10.21 39.81
C LEU A 417 29.31 -9.15 40.72
N LEU A 418 30.13 -8.30 41.35
CA LEU A 418 29.66 -7.16 42.15
C LEU A 418 28.90 -6.16 41.27
N PHE A 419 29.37 -5.91 40.05
CA PHE A 419 28.64 -5.09 39.09
C PHE A 419 27.26 -5.68 38.77
N LEU A 420 27.15 -6.99 38.55
CA LEU A 420 25.86 -7.65 38.34
C LEU A 420 24.92 -7.49 39.55
N ILE A 421 25.43 -7.70 40.77
CA ILE A 421 24.65 -7.52 42.01
C ILE A 421 24.17 -6.07 42.12
N GLU A 422 25.06 -5.09 41.92
CA GLU A 422 24.69 -3.66 41.97
C GLU A 422 23.65 -3.28 40.90
N VAL A 423 23.69 -3.91 39.73
CA VAL A 423 22.67 -3.73 38.69
C VAL A 423 21.34 -4.35 39.13
N ILE A 424 21.32 -5.55 39.68
CA ILE A 424 20.06 -6.17 40.15
C ILE A 424 19.48 -5.33 41.28
N GLU A 425 20.27 -4.94 42.29
CA GLU A 425 19.82 -4.13 43.42
C GLU A 425 19.19 -2.81 42.96
N ARG A 426 19.83 -2.11 42.02
CA ARG A 426 19.31 -0.83 41.48
C ARG A 426 18.05 -0.99 40.65
N LYS A 427 17.83 -2.16 40.04
CA LYS A 427 16.78 -2.37 39.03
C LYS A 427 15.65 -3.31 39.50
N LYS A 428 15.79 -4.04 40.59
CA LYS A 428 14.81 -5.06 41.04
C LYS A 428 13.44 -4.50 41.34
N ASP A 429 13.39 -3.29 41.90
CA ASP A 429 12.13 -2.58 42.18
C ASP A 429 11.54 -1.86 40.97
N MET A 430 12.27 -1.80 39.84
CA MET A 430 11.75 -1.18 38.63
C MET A 430 10.67 -2.07 37.98
N PRO A 431 9.54 -1.50 37.56
CA PRO A 431 8.51 -2.25 36.83
C PRO A 431 9.08 -2.91 35.57
N GLY A 432 8.73 -4.19 35.38
CA GLY A 432 9.13 -4.96 34.19
C GLY A 432 10.47 -5.67 34.30
N THR A 433 11.22 -5.45 35.40
CA THR A 433 12.49 -6.13 35.62
C THR A 433 12.29 -7.64 35.71
N LYS A 434 13.08 -8.37 34.93
CA LYS A 434 13.09 -9.83 34.91
C LYS A 434 14.49 -10.35 34.63
N ILE A 435 14.81 -11.49 35.24
CA ILE A 435 16.07 -12.20 35.02
C ILE A 435 15.76 -13.50 34.29
N GLN A 436 16.49 -13.75 33.20
CA GLN A 436 16.40 -15.02 32.48
C GLN A 436 17.68 -15.82 32.67
N ILE A 437 17.51 -17.09 33.00
CA ILE A 437 18.61 -18.03 33.19
C ILE A 437 18.52 -19.02 32.04
N LYS A 438 19.45 -18.90 31.09
CA LYS A 438 19.43 -19.65 29.84
C LYS A 438 20.54 -20.68 29.80
N PRO A 439 20.22 -21.99 29.87
CA PRO A 439 21.22 -23.03 29.67
C PRO A 439 21.56 -23.22 28.19
N SER A 440 22.82 -23.59 27.91
CA SER A 440 23.32 -23.95 26.57
C SER A 440 23.98 -25.30 26.65
N PHE A 441 23.41 -26.29 25.96
CA PHE A 441 23.92 -27.66 25.91
C PHE A 441 24.64 -27.94 24.60
N ASN A 442 25.67 -28.77 24.66
CA ASN A 442 26.32 -29.29 23.48
C ASN A 442 25.36 -30.21 22.70
N LYS A 443 25.23 -30.01 21.39
CA LYS A 443 24.27 -30.75 20.55
C LYS A 443 24.60 -32.24 20.40
N GLU A 444 25.86 -32.63 20.54
CA GLU A 444 26.33 -34.00 20.35
C GLU A 444 26.39 -34.78 21.67
N THR A 445 26.87 -34.15 22.74
CA THR A 445 27.07 -34.81 24.05
C THR A 445 25.91 -34.61 25.03
N GLY A 446 25.05 -33.61 24.79
CA GLY A 446 23.96 -33.24 25.71
C GLY A 446 24.41 -32.66 27.05
N VAL A 447 25.70 -32.39 27.20
CA VAL A 447 26.30 -31.81 28.42
C VAL A 447 26.12 -30.29 28.41
N LEU A 448 25.88 -29.70 29.59
CA LEU A 448 25.79 -28.25 29.76
C LEU A 448 27.15 -27.61 29.47
N GLU A 449 27.24 -26.70 28.49
CA GLU A 449 28.47 -25.97 28.18
C GLU A 449 28.57 -24.67 28.97
N LYS A 450 27.46 -23.93 29.04
CA LYS A 450 27.39 -22.64 29.72
C LYS A 450 25.96 -22.27 30.11
N THR A 451 25.85 -21.42 31.12
CA THR A 451 24.60 -20.78 31.53
C THR A 451 24.72 -19.27 31.31
N GLN A 452 23.73 -18.67 30.66
CA GLN A 452 23.71 -17.23 30.41
C GLN A 452 22.66 -16.56 31.28
N LEU A 453 23.09 -15.60 32.09
CA LEU A 453 22.24 -14.72 32.87
C LEU A 453 21.89 -13.48 32.05
N ILE A 454 20.60 -13.19 31.92
CA ILE A 454 20.09 -12.04 31.16
C ILE A 454 19.17 -11.21 32.04
N ILE A 455 19.66 -10.08 32.53
CA ILE A 455 18.89 -9.12 33.32
C ILE A 455 18.24 -8.15 32.34
N LYS A 456 16.90 -8.02 32.36
CA LYS A 456 16.13 -7.15 31.46
C LYS A 456 15.26 -6.22 32.29
N TRP A 457 15.26 -4.93 31.97
CA TRP A 457 14.40 -3.93 32.60
C TRP A 457 13.87 -2.94 31.55
N GLY A 458 12.88 -2.14 31.93
CA GLY A 458 12.12 -1.31 31.00
C GLY A 458 11.26 -2.15 30.05
N GLY A 459 10.91 -1.60 28.89
CA GLY A 459 9.98 -2.26 27.99
C GLY A 459 8.52 -2.21 28.46
N GLU A 460 8.21 -1.27 29.35
CA GLU A 460 6.95 -1.16 30.06
C GLU A 460 5.88 -0.48 29.22
N PHE A 461 4.63 -0.91 29.43
CA PHE A 461 3.47 -0.34 28.76
C PHE A 461 3.32 1.15 29.10
N SER A 462 3.33 2.00 28.08
CA SER A 462 3.31 3.45 28.27
C SER A 462 1.89 4.01 28.41
N HIS A 463 1.78 5.29 28.79
CA HIS A 463 0.49 5.97 28.77
C HIS A 463 -0.04 6.18 27.34
N ALA A 464 0.85 6.37 26.36
CA ALA A 464 0.45 6.47 24.95
C ALA A 464 -0.18 5.18 24.43
N ALA A 465 0.32 4.03 24.91
CA ALA A 465 -0.24 2.72 24.57
C ALA A 465 -1.68 2.54 25.06
N ARG A 466 -2.05 3.17 26.20
CA ARG A 466 -3.45 3.23 26.66
C ARG A 466 -4.33 3.93 25.64
N HIS A 467 -3.89 5.09 25.17
CA HIS A 467 -4.63 5.86 24.17
C HIS A 467 -4.73 5.09 22.85
N GLN A 468 -3.64 4.48 22.39
CA GLN A 468 -3.63 3.66 21.18
C GLN A 468 -4.64 2.51 21.27
N ALA A 469 -4.56 1.69 22.32
CA ALA A 469 -5.42 0.52 22.50
C ALA A 469 -6.90 0.92 22.67
N ARG A 470 -7.18 1.91 23.51
CA ARG A 470 -8.54 2.39 23.79
C ARG A 470 -9.18 3.00 22.54
N ASP A 471 -8.48 3.94 21.90
CA ASP A 471 -9.03 4.68 20.77
C ASP A 471 -9.22 3.76 19.55
N TYR A 472 -8.32 2.78 19.34
CA TYR A 472 -8.52 1.76 18.31
C TYR A 472 -9.71 0.86 18.63
N GLY A 473 -9.83 0.36 19.86
CA GLY A 473 -10.97 -0.47 20.29
C GLY A 473 -12.31 0.25 20.07
N LYS A 474 -12.41 1.53 20.44
CA LYS A 474 -13.60 2.36 20.18
C LYS A 474 -13.90 2.51 18.69
N ASN A 475 -12.88 2.82 17.87
CA ASN A 475 -13.08 2.98 16.43
C ASN A 475 -13.50 1.66 15.77
N MET A 476 -12.91 0.54 16.18
CA MET A 476 -13.23 -0.78 15.65
C MET A 476 -14.65 -1.22 16.05
N ARG A 477 -15.09 -0.93 17.29
CA ARG A 477 -16.48 -1.16 17.71
C ARG A 477 -17.46 -0.38 16.83
N ARG A 478 -17.20 0.91 16.64
CA ARG A 478 -18.03 1.80 15.79
C ARG A 478 -18.12 1.32 14.35
N ASP A 479 -17.04 0.71 13.84
CA ASP A 479 -17.01 0.12 12.52
C ASP A 479 -17.82 -1.18 12.46
N MET A 480 -17.70 -2.05 13.47
CA MET A 480 -18.48 -3.29 13.55
C MET A 480 -19.98 -3.02 13.71
N LEU A 481 -20.37 -1.99 14.46
CA LEU A 481 -21.78 -1.58 14.55
C LEU A 481 -22.40 -1.20 13.19
N ILE A 482 -21.58 -0.68 12.26
CA ILE A 482 -22.02 -0.34 10.89
C ILE A 482 -21.98 -1.56 9.97
N MET A 483 -20.98 -2.43 10.13
CA MET A 483 -20.71 -3.52 9.19
C MET A 483 -21.46 -4.82 9.52
N ASN A 484 -21.47 -5.23 10.79
CA ASN A 484 -22.20 -6.39 11.31
C ASN A 484 -22.24 -6.32 12.85
N LYS A 485 -23.38 -5.90 13.40
CA LYS A 485 -23.60 -5.79 14.85
C LYS A 485 -23.52 -7.14 15.56
N GLU A 486 -23.98 -8.23 14.93
CA GLU A 486 -24.02 -9.58 15.52
C GLU A 486 -22.60 -10.15 15.74
N ALA A 487 -21.58 -9.63 15.05
CA ALA A 487 -20.19 -10.02 15.28
C ALA A 487 -19.68 -9.64 16.69
N LEU A 488 -20.32 -8.67 17.37
CA LEU A 488 -19.98 -8.28 18.73
C LEU A 488 -20.39 -9.32 19.78
N ASP A 489 -21.37 -10.18 19.46
CA ASP A 489 -21.88 -11.21 20.38
C ASP A 489 -20.95 -12.43 20.42
N ASN A 490 -20.22 -12.69 19.32
CA ASN A 490 -19.29 -13.81 19.17
C ASN A 490 -17.83 -13.33 19.07
N CYS A 491 -17.38 -12.60 20.11
CA CYS A 491 -16.03 -12.07 20.17
C CYS A 491 -15.13 -12.85 21.13
N THR A 492 -13.93 -13.23 20.69
CA THR A 492 -12.89 -13.81 21.54
C THR A 492 -11.58 -13.02 21.43
N VAL A 493 -11.01 -12.66 22.57
CA VAL A 493 -9.72 -11.96 22.65
C VAL A 493 -8.66 -12.91 23.20
N TYR A 494 -7.64 -13.18 22.40
CA TYR A 494 -6.46 -13.97 22.72
C TYR A 494 -5.26 -13.06 22.95
N THR A 495 -4.40 -13.40 23.92
CA THR A 495 -3.22 -12.58 24.23
C THR A 495 -2.04 -13.43 24.71
N SER A 496 -0.83 -12.90 24.51
CA SER A 496 0.41 -13.42 25.11
C SER A 496 0.41 -13.23 26.63
N SER A 497 1.21 -14.01 27.35
CA SER A 497 1.45 -13.81 28.79
C SER A 497 2.28 -12.56 29.10
N GLU A 498 2.88 -11.91 28.09
CA GLU A 498 3.70 -10.73 28.31
C GLU A 498 2.86 -9.54 28.79
N ARG A 499 3.21 -8.98 29.96
CA ARG A 499 2.45 -7.91 30.66
C ARG A 499 1.98 -6.78 29.74
N ARG A 500 2.84 -6.21 28.91
CA ARG A 500 2.45 -5.10 27.99
C ARG A 500 1.48 -5.52 26.89
N VAL A 501 1.55 -6.78 26.45
CA VAL A 501 0.65 -7.35 25.44
C VAL A 501 -0.71 -7.58 26.09
N LEU A 502 -0.71 -8.16 27.29
CA LEU A 502 -1.90 -8.34 28.13
C LEU A 502 -2.60 -6.99 28.40
N SER A 503 -1.88 -5.96 28.87
CA SER A 503 -2.45 -4.63 29.12
C SER A 503 -3.00 -3.97 27.85
N SER A 504 -2.34 -4.16 26.70
CA SER A 504 -2.86 -3.66 25.41
C SER A 504 -4.19 -4.35 25.05
N ALA A 505 -4.23 -5.67 25.19
CA ALA A 505 -5.42 -6.49 24.92
C ALA A 505 -6.58 -6.14 25.84
N GLU A 506 -6.31 -5.90 27.13
CA GLU A 506 -7.30 -5.54 28.15
C GLU A 506 -7.97 -4.21 27.88
N ILE A 507 -7.17 -3.17 27.62
CA ILE A 507 -7.71 -1.83 27.33
C ILE A 507 -8.47 -1.83 26.01
N PHE A 508 -7.95 -2.51 24.99
CA PHE A 508 -8.66 -2.68 23.72
C PHE A 508 -9.98 -3.42 23.93
N ALA A 509 -9.96 -4.56 24.64
CA ALA A 509 -11.13 -5.41 24.84
C ALA A 509 -12.21 -4.66 25.62
N ASN A 510 -11.83 -3.94 26.69
CA ASN A 510 -12.74 -3.06 27.42
C ASN A 510 -13.38 -2.02 26.49
N ALA A 511 -12.58 -1.31 25.69
CA ALA A 511 -13.09 -0.29 24.77
C ALA A 511 -13.94 -0.84 23.61
N PHE A 512 -13.65 -2.05 23.13
CA PHE A 512 -14.34 -2.69 22.02
C PHE A 512 -15.65 -3.35 22.45
N LEU A 513 -15.64 -4.02 23.60
CA LEU A 513 -16.75 -4.84 24.10
C LEU A 513 -17.77 -4.02 24.89
N ASN A 514 -17.33 -3.00 25.64
CA ASN A 514 -18.23 -2.23 26.48
C ASN A 514 -19.15 -1.32 25.68
N ASP A 515 -20.43 -1.31 26.06
CA ASP A 515 -21.41 -0.37 25.57
C ASP A 515 -21.43 0.85 26.50
N GLU A 516 -21.13 2.04 25.98
CA GLU A 516 -21.15 3.30 26.76
C GLU A 516 -22.56 3.62 27.30
N LYS A 517 -23.61 2.90 26.89
CA LYS A 517 -25.01 3.12 27.27
C LYS A 517 -25.60 2.10 28.25
N GLN A 518 -24.90 1.01 28.56
CA GLN A 518 -25.45 -0.06 29.40
C GLN A 518 -25.08 0.17 30.87
N ASP A 519 -25.70 1.18 31.48
CA ASP A 519 -25.63 1.43 32.92
C ASP A 519 -26.51 0.43 33.71
N ASP A 520 -25.88 -0.19 34.72
CA ASP A 520 -26.42 -0.69 36.00
C ASP A 520 -27.62 -1.66 36.06
N SER A 521 -28.17 -2.17 34.96
CA SER A 521 -29.27 -3.14 35.06
C SER A 521 -29.17 -4.29 34.06
N THR A 522 -28.71 -5.43 34.58
CA THR A 522 -28.99 -6.84 34.22
C THR A 522 -27.74 -7.69 33.95
N ASP A 523 -27.53 -8.67 34.84
CA ASP A 523 -26.83 -9.95 34.65
C ASP A 523 -25.55 -9.94 33.80
N ASN A 524 -24.60 -9.11 34.19
CA ASN A 524 -23.35 -8.91 33.45
C ASN A 524 -22.31 -9.94 33.89
N LYS A 525 -22.32 -11.14 33.27
CA LYS A 525 -21.21 -12.09 33.41
C LYS A 525 -19.91 -11.37 33.01
N PRO A 526 -18.85 -11.38 33.84
CA PRO A 526 -17.59 -10.72 33.50
C PRO A 526 -17.11 -11.26 32.16
N ARG A 527 -16.87 -10.35 31.21
CA ARG A 527 -16.30 -10.72 29.91
C ARG A 527 -14.90 -11.25 30.13
N GLU A 528 -14.51 -12.25 29.35
CA GLU A 528 -13.26 -12.98 29.55
C GLU A 528 -12.36 -12.84 28.32
N MET A 529 -11.05 -12.89 28.55
CA MET A 529 -10.03 -13.04 27.52
C MET A 529 -9.20 -14.30 27.80
N VAL A 530 -8.52 -14.80 26.78
CA VAL A 530 -7.77 -16.05 26.84
C VAL A 530 -6.28 -15.79 26.63
N VAL A 531 -5.47 -16.02 27.65
CA VAL A 531 -4.01 -16.07 27.53
C VAL A 531 -3.64 -17.39 26.88
N ARG A 532 -2.90 -17.36 25.76
CA ARG A 532 -2.45 -18.54 25.00
C ARG A 532 -0.94 -18.52 24.82
N LYS A 533 -0.21 -19.11 25.76
CA LYS A 533 1.25 -19.14 25.77
C LYS A 533 1.80 -20.04 24.66
N ASP A 534 1.14 -21.16 24.41
CA ASP A 534 1.42 -22.10 23.33
C ASP A 534 1.33 -21.48 21.93
N LEU A 535 0.54 -20.39 21.80
CA LEU A 535 0.22 -19.76 20.52
C LEU A 535 0.94 -18.42 20.29
N LEU A 536 1.12 -17.62 21.35
CA LEU A 536 1.46 -16.19 21.26
C LEU A 536 2.73 -15.80 22.04
N ASP A 537 3.32 -16.72 22.83
CA ASP A 537 4.61 -16.48 23.49
C ASP A 537 5.77 -16.94 22.60
N ASP A 538 6.98 -16.44 22.87
CA ASP A 538 8.14 -16.73 22.00
C ASP A 538 8.55 -18.21 22.12
N SER A 539 8.75 -18.85 20.99
CA SER A 539 9.37 -20.17 20.91
C SER A 539 10.88 -20.04 20.62
N ASN A 540 11.67 -20.95 21.20
CA ASN A 540 13.09 -21.08 20.88
C ASN A 540 13.36 -21.82 19.55
N ALA A 541 12.33 -22.33 18.84
CA ALA A 541 12.48 -23.15 17.64
C ALA A 541 13.24 -22.46 16.49
N ALA A 542 13.01 -21.17 16.25
CA ALA A 542 13.65 -20.43 15.16
C ALA A 542 15.03 -19.85 15.52
N LYS A 543 15.53 -20.06 16.75
CA LYS A 543 16.66 -19.29 17.30
C LYS A 543 17.96 -19.45 16.51
N ASP A 544 18.29 -20.67 16.12
CA ASP A 544 19.52 -20.96 15.37
C ASP A 544 19.50 -20.32 13.98
N LEU A 545 18.34 -20.34 13.30
CA LEU A 545 18.15 -19.67 12.02
C LEU A 545 18.28 -18.15 12.16
N LEU A 546 17.62 -17.56 13.16
CA LEU A 546 17.71 -16.13 13.43
C LEU A 546 19.15 -15.70 13.74
N ASP A 547 19.93 -16.50 14.48
CA ASP A 547 21.33 -16.20 14.76
C ASP A 547 22.22 -16.29 13.52
N ARG A 548 21.92 -17.22 12.59
CA ARG A 548 22.62 -17.28 11.29
C ARG A 548 22.33 -16.03 10.46
N VAL A 549 21.06 -15.66 10.33
CA VAL A 549 20.61 -14.44 9.63
C VAL A 549 21.28 -13.19 10.22
N LYS A 550 21.32 -13.06 11.55
CA LYS A 550 21.99 -11.92 12.22
C LYS A 550 23.49 -11.86 11.94
N LYS A 551 24.17 -13.01 11.89
CA LYS A 551 25.60 -13.06 11.53
C LYS A 551 25.84 -12.66 10.07
N GLU A 552 24.93 -13.02 9.17
CA GLU A 552 25.00 -12.62 7.75
C GLU A 552 24.76 -11.11 7.60
N LEU A 553 23.71 -10.58 8.22
CA LEU A 553 23.45 -9.14 8.25
C LEU A 553 24.61 -8.34 8.83
N LYS A 554 25.24 -8.82 9.91
CA LYS A 554 26.45 -8.17 10.48
C LYS A 554 27.57 -8.07 9.44
N LYS A 555 27.77 -9.10 8.60
CA LYS A 555 28.79 -9.08 7.54
C LYS A 555 28.41 -8.12 6.43
N ASP A 556 27.15 -8.05 6.04
CA ASP A 556 26.67 -7.15 4.98
C ASP A 556 26.76 -5.68 5.39
N LEU A 557 26.46 -5.39 6.66
CA LEU A 557 26.54 -4.05 7.26
C LEU A 557 27.98 -3.61 7.56
N ALA A 558 28.96 -4.53 7.52
CA ALA A 558 30.36 -4.21 7.81
C ALA A 558 31.06 -3.56 6.60
N PRO A 559 32.03 -2.65 6.84
CA PRO A 559 32.83 -2.06 5.77
C PRO A 559 33.68 -3.13 5.09
N GLY A 560 33.79 -3.06 3.76
CA GLY A 560 34.49 -4.08 2.95
C GLY A 560 33.61 -5.25 2.52
N SER A 561 32.30 -5.23 2.79
CA SER A 561 31.36 -6.21 2.26
C SER A 561 31.28 -6.13 0.72
N PRO A 562 30.97 -7.23 0.01
CA PRO A 562 30.79 -7.21 -1.45
C PRO A 562 29.74 -6.19 -1.90
N THR A 563 28.76 -5.92 -1.04
CA THR A 563 27.63 -5.02 -1.27
C THR A 563 27.84 -3.62 -0.68
N GLN A 564 29.07 -3.25 -0.27
CA GLN A 564 29.34 -2.01 0.47
C GLN A 564 28.85 -0.73 -0.23
N ASN A 565 28.88 -0.71 -1.56
CA ASN A 565 28.43 0.43 -2.37
C ASN A 565 27.01 0.26 -2.95
N GLU A 566 26.35 -0.85 -2.65
CA GLU A 566 25.02 -1.15 -3.18
C GLU A 566 23.93 -0.48 -2.36
N ARG A 567 22.97 0.11 -3.07
CA ARG A 567 21.79 0.73 -2.47
C ARG A 567 20.57 -0.14 -2.77
N PRO A 568 19.84 -0.59 -1.73
CA PRO A 568 18.57 -1.30 -1.92
C PRO A 568 17.56 -0.47 -2.72
N VAL A 569 16.63 -1.14 -3.39
CA VAL A 569 15.56 -0.47 -4.15
C VAL A 569 14.75 0.46 -3.22
N GLY A 570 14.66 1.74 -3.58
CA GLY A 570 13.96 2.75 -2.78
C GLY A 570 14.79 3.38 -1.66
N TRP A 571 16.11 3.13 -1.62
CA TRP A 571 17.03 3.82 -0.72
C TRP A 571 17.18 5.31 -1.08
N PRO A 572 17.21 6.23 -0.10
CA PRO A 572 17.42 7.66 -0.38
C PRO A 572 18.80 7.94 -1.00
N GLU A 573 18.85 8.68 -2.11
CA GLU A 573 20.09 8.95 -2.85
C GLU A 573 21.09 9.83 -2.09
N ASP A 574 20.59 10.69 -1.20
CA ASP A 574 21.38 11.60 -0.39
C ASP A 574 21.97 10.94 0.86
N LEU A 575 21.61 9.68 1.14
CA LEU A 575 22.11 8.93 2.29
C LEU A 575 23.21 7.93 1.89
N PRO A 576 24.15 7.61 2.80
CA PRO A 576 25.16 6.59 2.55
C PRO A 576 24.51 5.20 2.37
N PRO A 577 25.12 4.27 1.61
CA PRO A 577 24.69 2.87 1.54
C PRO A 577 24.61 2.20 2.93
N PRO A 578 23.84 1.09 3.08
CA PRO A 578 23.63 0.42 4.37
C PRO A 578 24.92 0.10 5.13
N ALA A 579 25.95 -0.41 4.43
CA ALA A 579 27.22 -0.81 5.03
C ALA A 579 28.04 0.36 5.61
N LEU A 580 27.79 1.59 5.13
CA LEU A 580 28.48 2.78 5.60
C LEU A 580 27.69 3.54 6.69
N MET A 581 26.41 3.21 6.90
CA MET A 581 25.55 3.95 7.83
C MET A 581 25.99 3.84 9.28
N GLY A 582 26.45 2.67 9.72
CA GLY A 582 26.91 2.46 11.10
C GLY A 582 28.02 3.44 11.52
N GLY A 583 29.00 3.68 10.62
CA GLY A 583 30.07 4.65 10.85
C GLY A 583 29.58 6.09 10.95
N THR A 584 28.70 6.51 10.04
CA THR A 584 28.11 7.87 10.09
C THR A 584 27.26 8.08 11.35
N ILE A 585 26.50 7.08 11.77
CA ILE A 585 25.70 7.12 12.99
C ILE A 585 26.60 7.24 14.22
N ARG A 586 27.67 6.44 14.30
CA ARG A 586 28.67 6.50 15.39
C ARG A 586 29.26 7.90 15.54
N GLU A 587 29.71 8.51 14.44
CA GLU A 587 30.29 9.86 14.48
C GLU A 587 29.30 10.91 15.04
N ILE A 588 28.03 10.85 14.62
CA ILE A 588 27.00 11.76 15.11
C ILE A 588 26.70 11.49 16.58
N LEU A 589 26.59 10.23 17.00
CA LEU A 589 26.33 9.84 18.39
C LEU A 589 27.44 10.29 19.33
N LEU A 590 28.72 10.13 18.97
CA LEU A 590 29.85 10.60 19.78
C LEU A 590 29.81 12.13 19.95
N SER A 591 29.58 12.87 18.87
CA SER A 591 29.46 14.34 18.90
C SER A 591 28.26 14.83 19.72
N LEU A 592 27.12 14.15 19.63
CA LEU A 592 25.95 14.41 20.45
C LEU A 592 26.20 14.03 21.92
N GLY A 593 26.94 12.96 22.17
CA GLY A 593 27.38 12.53 23.50
C GLY A 593 28.20 13.59 24.20
N GLU A 594 29.20 14.18 23.53
CA GLU A 594 29.98 15.31 24.08
C GLU A 594 29.08 16.50 24.46
N THR A 595 28.10 16.82 23.60
CA THR A 595 27.14 17.90 23.85
C THR A 595 26.27 17.59 25.06
N MET A 596 25.76 16.36 25.16
CA MET A 596 24.96 15.88 26.27
C MET A 596 25.73 15.97 27.59
N HIS A 597 26.94 15.43 27.67
CA HIS A 597 27.77 15.46 28.86
C HIS A 597 28.02 16.89 29.35
N LYS A 598 28.42 17.79 28.44
CA LYS A 598 28.61 19.21 28.76
C LYS A 598 27.31 19.86 29.28
N ASN A 599 26.17 19.52 28.69
CA ASN A 599 24.88 20.06 29.12
C ASN A 599 24.43 19.50 30.48
N TYR A 600 24.75 18.24 30.82
CA TYR A 600 24.53 17.69 32.17
C TYR A 600 25.39 18.35 33.24
N GLU A 601 26.57 18.85 32.89
CA GLU A 601 27.45 19.58 33.81
C GLU A 601 27.04 21.06 34.01
N THR A 602 26.38 21.65 33.02
CA THR A 602 26.14 23.11 32.96
C THR A 602 24.69 23.51 33.18
N LEU A 603 23.73 22.64 32.87
CA LEU A 603 22.30 22.90 33.04
C LEU A 603 21.77 22.25 34.31
N ASP A 604 20.76 22.88 34.91
CA ASP A 604 19.92 22.22 35.90
C ASP A 604 18.93 21.29 35.18
N VAL A 605 19.38 20.06 34.91
CA VAL A 605 18.64 19.09 34.09
C VAL A 605 17.30 18.69 34.69
N ASP A 606 17.14 18.74 36.01
CA ASP A 606 15.89 18.40 36.69
C ASP A 606 14.77 19.40 36.38
N THR A 607 15.10 20.63 35.96
CA THR A 607 14.14 21.68 35.61
C THR A 607 13.72 21.69 34.14
N VAL A 608 14.36 20.87 33.30
CA VAL A 608 14.12 20.88 31.84
C VAL A 608 12.77 20.27 31.47
N GLN A 609 12.32 19.27 32.23
CA GLN A 609 11.07 18.57 31.99
C GLN A 609 10.44 18.09 33.30
N ASP A 610 9.23 18.58 33.58
CA ASP A 610 8.52 18.28 34.83
C ASP A 610 7.88 16.88 34.83
N ARG A 611 7.35 16.44 33.67
CA ARG A 611 6.61 15.18 33.53
C ARG A 611 7.41 14.16 32.73
N TRP A 612 7.70 13.03 33.36
CA TRP A 612 8.37 11.89 32.72
C TRP A 612 7.41 10.72 32.50
N CYS A 613 7.60 10.00 31.41
CA CYS A 613 6.83 8.79 31.11
C CYS A 613 7.50 7.55 31.73
N THR A 614 6.72 6.51 32.09
CA THR A 614 7.23 5.17 32.47
C THR A 614 8.31 5.14 33.57
N HIS A 615 8.23 6.04 34.57
CA HIS A 615 9.22 6.18 35.65
C HIS A 615 10.63 6.58 35.19
N GLU A 616 10.74 7.18 34.01
CA GLU A 616 11.99 7.74 33.50
C GLU A 616 12.43 8.96 34.33
N THR A 617 13.72 9.25 34.34
CA THR A 617 14.33 10.40 35.01
C THR A 617 15.49 10.93 34.16
N PRO A 618 16.00 12.16 34.40
CA PRO A 618 17.21 12.63 33.72
C PRO A 618 18.38 11.64 33.84
N MET A 619 18.57 11.03 35.02
CA MET A 619 19.66 10.07 35.22
C MET A 619 19.45 8.75 34.45
N LEU A 620 18.22 8.22 34.41
CA LEU A 620 17.92 7.04 33.60
C LEU A 620 18.06 7.34 32.10
N PHE A 621 17.62 8.51 31.65
CA PHE A 621 17.84 8.97 30.28
C PHE A 621 19.33 8.96 29.95
N ARG A 622 20.17 9.59 30.80
CA ARG A 622 21.62 9.60 30.62
C ARG A 622 22.20 8.18 30.55
N GLU A 623 21.85 7.32 31.50
CA GLU A 623 22.32 5.92 31.54
C GLU A 623 21.98 5.18 30.23
N ARG A 624 20.77 5.38 29.69
CA ARG A 624 20.38 4.78 28.41
C ARG A 624 21.21 5.30 27.24
N TRP A 625 21.41 6.61 27.16
CA TRP A 625 22.14 7.24 26.07
C TRP A 625 23.65 6.96 26.12
N ASP A 626 24.27 7.00 27.31
CA ASP A 626 25.68 6.65 27.49
C ASP A 626 25.95 5.20 27.08
N LYS A 627 25.06 4.28 27.50
CA LYS A 627 25.14 2.88 27.06
C LYS A 627 25.01 2.76 25.54
N LEU A 628 24.05 3.44 24.92
CA LEU A 628 23.82 3.40 23.48
C LEU A 628 25.03 3.94 22.69
N ILE A 629 25.61 5.05 23.15
CA ILE A 629 26.80 5.66 22.54
C ILE A 629 27.98 4.71 22.61
N HIS A 630 28.27 4.16 23.81
CA HIS A 630 29.33 3.16 24.00
C HIS A 630 29.11 1.92 23.10
N ASP A 631 27.88 1.43 23.05
CA ASP A 631 27.47 0.28 22.26
C ASP A 631 27.70 0.46 20.74
N PHE A 632 27.50 1.68 20.23
CA PHE A 632 27.80 2.06 18.84
C PHE A 632 29.27 2.38 18.61
N ASP A 633 30.00 2.80 19.64
CA ASP A 633 31.44 3.05 19.55
C ASP A 633 32.20 1.74 19.34
N GLU A 634 31.84 0.70 20.11
CA GLU A 634 32.45 -0.63 20.05
C GLU A 634 32.01 -1.44 18.81
N GLU A 635 30.71 -1.53 18.54
CA GLU A 635 30.17 -2.38 17.47
C GLU A 635 29.09 -1.68 16.62
N PRO A 636 29.45 -0.69 15.77
CA PRO A 636 28.50 0.11 15.00
C PRO A 636 27.73 -0.66 13.91
N HIS A 637 28.18 -1.86 13.55
CA HIS A 637 27.62 -2.69 12.48
C HIS A 637 26.77 -3.87 13.01
N GLU A 638 26.51 -3.93 14.31
CA GLU A 638 25.64 -4.93 14.91
C GLU A 638 24.17 -4.68 14.51
N PRO A 639 23.47 -5.65 13.87
CA PRO A 639 22.09 -5.45 13.40
C PRO A 639 21.13 -4.99 14.49
N THR A 640 21.29 -5.48 15.73
CA THR A 640 20.40 -5.12 16.85
C THR A 640 20.46 -3.64 17.22
N ARG A 641 21.52 -2.92 16.81
CA ARG A 641 21.69 -1.49 17.07
C ARG A 641 20.68 -0.64 16.30
N ALA A 642 20.22 -1.11 15.15
CA ALA A 642 19.19 -0.44 14.35
C ALA A 642 17.89 -0.29 15.15
N SER A 643 17.39 -1.39 15.72
CA SER A 643 16.18 -1.39 16.54
C SER A 643 16.37 -0.66 17.87
N GLU A 644 17.53 -0.82 18.52
CA GLU A 644 17.84 -0.12 19.78
C GLU A 644 17.86 1.41 19.60
N LEU A 645 18.51 1.92 18.55
CA LEU A 645 18.56 3.35 18.25
C LEU A 645 17.20 3.92 17.84
N SER A 646 16.47 3.21 16.97
CA SER A 646 15.15 3.63 16.50
C SER A 646 14.14 3.68 17.65
N ASP A 647 14.10 2.67 18.51
CA ASP A 647 13.26 2.64 19.71
C ASP A 647 13.57 3.82 20.65
N MET A 648 14.87 4.05 20.91
CA MET A 648 15.34 5.12 21.79
C MET A 648 14.92 6.50 21.29
N LEU A 649 15.23 6.81 20.03
CA LEU A 649 14.89 8.10 19.42
C LEU A 649 13.38 8.32 19.29
N SER A 650 12.63 7.29 18.91
CA SER A 650 11.17 7.39 18.76
C SER A 650 10.51 7.60 20.12
N HIS A 651 10.96 6.88 21.15
CA HIS A 651 10.46 7.06 22.51
C HIS A 651 10.80 8.44 23.06
N ASP A 652 12.07 8.86 23.02
CA ASP A 652 12.47 10.15 23.59
C ASP A 652 11.93 11.33 22.75
N GLY A 653 11.78 11.17 21.44
CA GLY A 653 11.14 12.14 20.57
C GLY A 653 9.64 12.30 20.82
N LEU A 654 8.97 11.26 21.33
CA LEU A 654 7.54 11.26 21.65
C LEU A 654 7.26 11.67 23.10
N HIS A 655 8.02 11.15 24.06
CA HIS A 655 7.73 11.26 25.49
C HIS A 655 8.62 12.25 26.23
N ASN A 656 9.86 12.46 25.75
CA ASN A 656 10.89 13.25 26.42
C ASN A 656 11.41 14.37 25.52
N ARG A 657 10.59 14.87 24.60
CA ARG A 657 11.03 15.73 23.49
C ARG A 657 11.71 17.00 23.96
N ALA A 658 11.11 17.69 24.94
CA ALA A 658 11.65 18.92 25.48
C ALA A 658 13.05 18.68 26.07
N PHE A 659 13.20 17.57 26.79
CA PHE A 659 14.48 17.15 27.33
C PHE A 659 15.50 16.76 26.25
N LEU A 660 15.09 15.92 25.29
CA LEU A 660 15.91 15.47 24.16
C LEU A 660 16.45 16.65 23.34
N GLU A 661 15.58 17.58 22.95
CA GLU A 661 15.98 18.75 22.18
C GLU A 661 16.87 19.69 22.99
N ARG A 662 16.61 19.86 24.29
CA ARG A 662 17.41 20.74 25.14
C ARG A 662 18.79 20.17 25.43
N ILE A 663 18.89 18.87 25.72
CA ILE A 663 20.14 18.23 26.13
C ILE A 663 21.10 18.03 24.95
N PHE A 664 20.59 17.89 23.74
CA PHE A 664 21.40 17.76 22.52
C PHE A 664 21.59 19.09 21.76
N TYR A 665 21.05 20.20 22.27
CA TYR A 665 21.24 21.51 21.68
C TYR A 665 22.66 22.04 21.92
N SER A 666 23.32 22.49 20.84
CA SER A 666 24.53 23.31 20.90
C SER A 666 24.25 24.71 20.34
N PRO A 667 24.70 25.80 21.00
CA PRO A 667 24.57 27.16 20.49
C PRO A 667 25.27 27.40 19.14
N ASP A 668 26.32 26.62 18.84
CA ASP A 668 27.13 26.77 17.63
C ASP A 668 26.52 26.07 16.40
N GLU A 669 25.33 25.48 16.53
CA GLU A 669 24.70 24.63 15.51
C GLU A 669 23.61 25.35 14.71
N GLU A 670 23.90 25.61 13.42
CA GLU A 670 22.93 26.14 12.45
C GLU A 670 22.76 25.20 11.23
N PRO A 671 21.52 24.81 10.88
CA PRO A 671 20.26 25.04 11.59
C PRO A 671 20.20 24.33 12.95
N ARG A 672 19.38 24.85 13.87
CA ARG A 672 19.17 24.27 15.19
C ARG A 672 18.80 22.77 15.11
N LEU A 673 19.49 21.94 15.90
CA LEU A 673 19.27 20.49 16.05
C LEU A 673 19.47 19.67 14.76
N ASN A 674 20.20 20.19 13.78
CA ASN A 674 20.52 19.50 12.53
C ASN A 674 21.12 18.09 12.74
N ARG A 675 22.05 17.93 13.69
CA ARG A 675 22.67 16.64 14.03
C ARG A 675 21.65 15.62 14.54
N LEU A 676 20.76 16.04 15.44
CA LEU A 676 19.70 15.19 15.99
C LEU A 676 18.70 14.78 14.90
N HIS A 677 18.26 15.72 14.06
CA HIS A 677 17.37 15.42 12.94
C HIS A 677 18.00 14.47 11.92
N LYS A 678 19.29 14.66 11.61
CA LYS A 678 20.05 13.78 10.73
C LYS A 678 20.18 12.37 11.32
N LEU A 679 20.48 12.26 12.63
CA LEU A 679 20.53 10.99 13.34
C LEU A 679 19.19 10.26 13.26
N TYR A 680 18.08 10.96 13.52
CA TYR A 680 16.74 10.39 13.46
C TYR A 680 16.43 9.83 12.07
N ARG A 681 16.69 10.60 11.00
CA ARG A 681 16.48 10.15 9.63
C ARG A 681 17.31 8.92 9.27
N LEU A 682 18.59 8.89 9.66
CA LEU A 682 19.46 7.72 9.46
C LEU A 682 18.96 6.49 10.22
N SER A 683 18.48 6.68 11.45
CA SER A 683 17.97 5.59 12.29
C SER A 683 16.73 4.91 11.69
N LEU A 684 15.79 5.69 11.16
CA LEU A 684 14.57 5.16 10.52
C LEU A 684 14.89 4.34 9.28
N VAL A 685 15.75 4.88 8.39
CA VAL A 685 16.14 4.19 7.16
C VAL A 685 16.93 2.91 7.46
N LEU A 686 17.80 2.93 8.48
CA LEU A 686 18.50 1.72 8.93
C LEU A 686 17.53 0.68 9.48
N PHE A 687 16.59 1.11 10.33
CA PHE A 687 15.60 0.24 10.95
C PHE A 687 14.71 -0.45 9.92
N ASP A 688 14.16 0.31 8.97
CA ASP A 688 13.31 -0.22 7.89
C ASP A 688 14.05 -1.24 7.01
N TYR A 689 15.37 -1.11 6.90
CA TYR A 689 16.21 -2.06 6.18
C TYR A 689 16.49 -3.34 6.99
N VAL A 690 16.89 -3.18 8.25
CA VAL A 690 17.39 -4.26 9.11
C VAL A 690 16.26 -5.07 9.73
N CYS A 691 15.24 -4.42 10.30
CA CYS A 691 14.20 -5.10 11.09
C CYS A 691 13.47 -6.21 10.29
N PRO A 692 12.95 -5.98 9.07
CA PRO A 692 12.31 -7.04 8.29
C PRO A 692 13.26 -8.19 7.91
N ARG A 693 14.57 -7.90 7.79
CA ARG A 693 15.59 -8.89 7.43
C ARG A 693 16.07 -9.70 8.62
N GLU A 694 15.90 -9.22 9.85
CA GLU A 694 16.20 -10.03 11.04
C GLU A 694 15.38 -11.34 11.08
N TYR A 695 14.22 -11.35 10.43
CA TYR A 695 13.31 -12.49 10.32
C TYR A 695 13.46 -13.27 9.00
N GLY A 696 14.61 -13.15 8.34
CA GLY A 696 14.97 -13.84 7.10
C GLY A 696 15.40 -12.85 6.00
N ILE A 697 16.50 -13.16 5.29
CA ILE A 697 17.00 -12.32 4.19
C ILE A 697 16.33 -12.79 2.88
N THR A 698 16.40 -14.09 2.63
CA THR A 698 15.81 -14.75 1.45
C THR A 698 14.33 -15.13 1.69
N SER A 699 13.56 -15.34 0.61
CA SER A 699 12.17 -15.79 0.74
C SER A 699 12.03 -17.14 1.45
N GLU A 700 12.99 -18.05 1.25
CA GLU A 700 13.00 -19.37 1.88
C GLU A 700 13.25 -19.26 3.38
N GLU A 701 14.23 -18.47 3.81
CA GLU A 701 14.50 -18.24 5.23
C GLU A 701 13.30 -17.59 5.93
N LYS A 702 12.67 -16.62 5.27
CA LYS A 702 11.47 -15.96 5.79
C LYS A 702 10.33 -16.94 6.00
N GLU A 703 10.12 -17.86 5.07
CA GLU A 703 9.12 -18.93 5.20
C GLU A 703 9.48 -19.88 6.35
N GLN A 704 10.73 -20.37 6.41
CA GLN A 704 11.17 -21.31 7.45
C GLN A 704 11.07 -20.70 8.86
N ILE A 705 11.56 -19.47 9.06
CA ILE A 705 11.45 -18.75 10.33
C ILE A 705 9.96 -18.51 10.66
N GLY A 706 9.16 -18.19 9.65
CA GLY A 706 7.70 -18.11 9.72
C GLY A 706 7.08 -19.39 10.28
N LEU A 707 7.39 -20.53 9.69
CA LEU A 707 6.86 -21.84 10.07
C LEU A 707 7.26 -22.24 11.49
N LEU A 708 8.49 -21.88 11.89
CA LEU A 708 9.00 -22.20 13.22
C LEU A 708 8.36 -21.35 14.33
N THR A 709 7.91 -20.14 14.00
CA THR A 709 7.42 -19.15 14.98
C THR A 709 5.90 -19.04 14.99
N SER A 710 5.27 -18.87 13.82
CA SER A 710 3.89 -18.40 13.68
C SER A 710 2.92 -19.42 13.07
N GLN A 711 3.38 -20.65 12.81
CA GLN A 711 2.51 -21.70 12.27
C GLN A 711 1.34 -22.08 13.20
N PRO A 712 1.51 -22.27 14.53
CA PRO A 712 0.39 -22.54 15.43
C PRO A 712 -0.66 -21.42 15.37
N LEU A 713 -0.21 -20.16 15.34
CA LEU A 713 -1.06 -18.98 15.20
C LEU A 713 -1.84 -19.02 13.88
N LEU A 714 -1.17 -19.31 12.77
CA LEU A 714 -1.81 -19.44 11.46
C LEU A 714 -2.86 -20.57 11.45
N LYS A 715 -2.57 -21.73 12.04
CA LYS A 715 -3.55 -22.83 12.20
C LYS A 715 -4.79 -22.38 12.98
N SER A 716 -4.60 -21.64 14.08
CA SER A 716 -5.70 -21.08 14.87
C SER A 716 -6.53 -20.07 14.08
N ILE A 717 -5.88 -19.17 13.32
CA ILE A 717 -6.56 -18.20 12.44
C ILE A 717 -7.41 -18.93 11.41
N ILE A 718 -6.85 -19.92 10.70
CA ILE A 718 -7.59 -20.73 9.71
C ILE A 718 -8.79 -21.44 10.36
N GLY A 719 -8.62 -21.97 11.58
CA GLY A 719 -9.71 -22.57 12.35
C GLY A 719 -10.85 -21.59 12.63
N ASN A 720 -10.54 -20.36 13.03
CA ASN A 720 -11.55 -19.32 13.27
C ASN A 720 -12.22 -18.86 11.97
N LEU A 721 -11.46 -18.73 10.88
CA LEU A 721 -12.01 -18.42 9.55
C LEU A 721 -12.97 -19.51 9.10
N LYS A 722 -12.63 -20.79 9.23
CA LYS A 722 -13.54 -21.90 8.91
C LYS A 722 -14.79 -21.90 9.78
N LYS A 723 -14.62 -21.72 11.10
CA LYS A 723 -15.74 -21.59 12.05
C LYS A 723 -16.68 -20.44 11.70
N SER A 724 -16.17 -19.36 11.09
CA SER A 724 -17.01 -18.24 10.67
C SER A 724 -18.12 -18.66 9.71
N SER A 725 -17.93 -19.70 8.89
CA SER A 725 -18.97 -20.20 7.98
C SER A 725 -20.23 -20.71 8.69
N GLU A 726 -20.12 -21.10 9.97
CA GLU A 726 -21.18 -21.71 10.77
C GLU A 726 -21.93 -20.72 11.67
N VAL A 727 -21.43 -19.49 11.82
CA VAL A 727 -21.99 -18.47 12.72
C VAL A 727 -22.32 -17.19 11.96
N LYS A 728 -23.33 -16.42 12.41
CA LYS A 728 -23.77 -15.19 11.71
C LYS A 728 -22.79 -14.02 11.80
N GLY A 729 -21.92 -14.04 12.81
CA GLY A 729 -20.91 -13.03 13.07
C GLY A 729 -19.79 -13.63 13.91
N LEU A 730 -18.52 -13.30 13.63
CA LEU A 730 -17.38 -13.74 14.44
C LEU A 730 -16.28 -12.68 14.52
N CYS A 731 -15.83 -12.38 15.74
CA CYS A 731 -14.64 -11.58 15.99
C CYS A 731 -13.60 -12.40 16.76
N ALA A 732 -12.38 -12.49 16.24
CA ALA A 732 -11.27 -13.12 16.95
C ALA A 732 -10.04 -12.21 16.91
N PHE A 733 -9.58 -11.75 18.07
CA PHE A 733 -8.47 -10.82 18.17
C PHE A 733 -7.28 -11.46 18.86
N TYR A 734 -6.09 -11.35 18.28
CA TYR A 734 -4.85 -11.93 18.81
C TYR A 734 -3.86 -10.83 19.12
N PHE A 735 -3.45 -10.66 20.37
CA PHE A 735 -2.45 -9.69 20.77
C PHE A 735 -1.09 -10.36 20.96
N THR A 736 -0.07 -9.84 20.28
CA THR A 736 1.26 -10.45 20.22
C THR A 736 2.40 -9.41 20.17
N LYS A 737 3.62 -9.92 20.01
CA LYS A 737 4.88 -9.18 19.93
C LYS A 737 5.25 -8.90 18.47
N GLU A 738 6.26 -8.05 18.29
CA GLU A 738 6.84 -7.72 16.98
C GLU A 738 7.30 -8.97 16.19
N SER A 739 7.95 -9.92 16.86
CA SER A 739 8.44 -11.15 16.23
C SER A 739 7.33 -11.95 15.53
N HIS A 740 6.19 -12.10 16.17
CA HIS A 740 5.07 -12.87 15.65
C HIS A 740 4.38 -12.16 14.48
N ILE A 741 4.21 -10.83 14.54
CA ILE A 741 3.53 -10.12 13.46
C ILE A 741 4.35 -10.13 12.16
N HIS A 742 5.69 -9.97 12.25
CA HIS A 742 6.58 -10.06 11.10
C HIS A 742 6.63 -11.48 10.51
N THR A 743 6.79 -12.49 11.37
CA THR A 743 6.88 -13.89 10.91
C THR A 743 5.55 -14.40 10.35
N LEU A 744 4.41 -13.97 10.90
CA LEU A 744 3.09 -14.25 10.34
C LEU A 744 2.90 -13.57 8.97
N LEU A 745 3.30 -12.30 8.83
CA LEU A 745 3.23 -11.61 7.54
C LEU A 745 4.09 -12.32 6.49
N ASN A 746 5.30 -12.76 6.84
CA ASN A 746 6.17 -13.54 5.96
C ASN A 746 5.48 -14.84 5.50
N LEU A 747 4.82 -15.58 6.39
CA LEU A 747 4.04 -16.78 6.00
C LEU A 747 2.91 -16.46 5.03
N ILE A 748 2.15 -15.39 5.27
CA ILE A 748 1.06 -14.95 4.39
C ILE A 748 1.60 -14.59 3.00
N LEU A 749 2.73 -13.87 2.94
CA LEU A 749 3.37 -13.50 1.68
C LEU A 749 3.93 -14.73 0.93
N SER A 750 4.36 -15.76 1.65
CA SER A 750 4.79 -17.05 1.07
C SER A 750 3.64 -18.02 0.76
N SER A 751 2.37 -17.62 0.94
CA SER A 751 1.19 -18.48 0.73
C SER A 751 0.62 -18.46 -0.70
N ASP A 752 1.36 -17.94 -1.70
CA ASP A 752 0.90 -17.79 -3.11
C ASP A 752 -0.46 -17.07 -3.27
N LEU A 753 -0.78 -16.19 -2.31
CA LEU A 753 -1.96 -15.34 -2.37
C LEU A 753 -1.76 -14.20 -3.36
N LYS A 754 -2.85 -13.69 -3.92
CA LYS A 754 -2.83 -12.54 -4.83
C LYS A 754 -2.60 -11.24 -4.06
N VAL A 755 -1.33 -10.94 -3.78
CA VAL A 755 -0.89 -9.71 -3.11
C VAL A 755 -0.86 -8.55 -4.10
N ILE A 756 -1.54 -7.45 -3.75
CA ILE A 756 -1.58 -6.20 -4.54
C ILE A 756 -0.69 -5.10 -3.97
N MET A 757 -0.14 -5.31 -2.78
CA MET A 757 0.73 -4.35 -2.12
C MET A 757 2.17 -4.54 -2.60
N PRO A 758 2.80 -3.51 -3.21
CA PRO A 758 4.13 -3.66 -3.81
C PRO A 758 5.25 -3.88 -2.79
N ARG A 759 5.11 -3.31 -1.57
CA ARG A 759 6.01 -3.52 -0.45
C ARG A 759 5.21 -3.55 0.85
N PRO A 760 5.50 -4.48 1.77
CA PRO A 760 4.87 -4.47 3.08
C PRO A 760 5.23 -3.19 3.85
N PRO A 761 4.28 -2.63 4.63
CA PRO A 761 4.58 -1.45 5.44
C PRO A 761 5.54 -1.76 6.60
N PRO A 762 6.12 -0.71 7.21
CA PRO A 762 6.64 -0.81 8.56
C PRO A 762 5.56 -1.32 9.53
N MET A 763 5.94 -2.16 10.48
CA MET A 763 5.01 -2.76 11.45
C MET A 763 5.26 -2.18 12.85
N ASP A 764 4.81 -0.94 13.07
CA ASP A 764 5.03 -0.19 14.30
C ASP A 764 4.07 -0.62 15.43
N TYR A 765 4.11 0.05 16.59
CA TYR A 765 3.23 -0.24 17.73
C TYR A 765 1.76 -0.26 17.31
N PHE A 766 1.01 -1.24 17.80
CA PHE A 766 -0.40 -1.44 17.43
C PHE A 766 -0.66 -1.66 15.92
N SER A 767 0.36 -2.05 15.15
CA SER A 767 0.19 -2.58 13.79
C SER A 767 -0.69 -3.84 13.81
N SER A 768 -1.39 -4.09 12.71
CA SER A 768 -2.33 -5.20 12.64
C SER A 768 -2.38 -5.90 11.28
N ILE A 769 -2.70 -7.19 11.30
CA ILE A 769 -3.05 -8.00 10.13
C ILE A 769 -4.49 -8.46 10.32
N THR A 770 -5.37 -8.05 9.43
CA THR A 770 -6.82 -8.24 9.53
C THR A 770 -7.31 -9.12 8.39
N PHE A 771 -8.05 -10.16 8.73
CA PHE A 771 -8.74 -11.08 7.82
C PHE A 771 -10.24 -10.80 7.92
N GLU A 772 -10.85 -10.29 6.84
CA GLU A 772 -12.27 -10.01 6.75
C GLU A 772 -12.94 -11.03 5.82
N VAL A 773 -13.90 -11.78 6.36
CA VAL A 773 -14.74 -12.70 5.58
C VAL A 773 -16.05 -12.00 5.28
N TYR A 774 -16.40 -11.94 4.01
CA TYR A 774 -17.67 -11.41 3.52
C TYR A 774 -18.55 -12.53 3.01
N GLU A 775 -19.85 -12.38 3.19
CA GLU A 775 -20.87 -13.35 2.81
C GLU A 775 -21.92 -12.69 1.91
N ARG A 776 -22.43 -13.49 0.95
CA ARG A 776 -23.58 -13.15 0.12
C ARG A 776 -24.51 -14.36 0.03
N GLU A 777 -25.79 -14.16 0.35
CA GLU A 777 -26.80 -15.21 0.18
C GLU A 777 -27.13 -15.39 -1.31
N THR A 778 -27.24 -16.64 -1.76
CA THR A 778 -27.60 -16.99 -3.14
C THR A 778 -29.08 -17.34 -3.21
N SER A 779 -29.88 -16.56 -3.95
CA SER A 779 -31.31 -16.79 -4.07
C SER A 779 -31.62 -18.11 -4.81
N HIS A 780 -32.55 -18.89 -4.25
CA HIS A 780 -33.00 -20.17 -4.80
C HIS A 780 -33.57 -19.98 -6.23
N SER A 781 -32.93 -20.56 -7.23
CA SER A 781 -33.61 -20.81 -8.51
C SER A 781 -34.48 -22.06 -8.37
N ASN A 782 -35.79 -21.86 -8.19
CA ASN A 782 -36.80 -22.93 -8.19
C ASN A 782 -37.03 -23.51 -9.60
N SER A 783 -36.01 -24.12 -10.19
CA SER A 783 -36.16 -24.91 -11.41
C SER A 783 -35.18 -26.09 -11.44
N ALA A 784 -35.29 -26.99 -10.45
CA ALA A 784 -34.61 -28.29 -10.50
C ALA A 784 -35.57 -29.35 -11.07
N SER A 785 -35.26 -29.86 -12.26
CA SER A 785 -35.79 -31.13 -12.78
C SER A 785 -35.15 -32.31 -12.02
N PRO A 786 -35.87 -33.43 -11.80
CA PRO A 786 -35.51 -34.44 -10.79
C PRO A 786 -34.51 -35.50 -11.28
N THR A 787 -33.45 -35.14 -12.01
CA THR A 787 -32.54 -36.15 -12.59
C THR A 787 -31.03 -35.95 -12.42
N ASP A 788 -30.54 -34.93 -11.71
CA ASP A 788 -29.09 -34.78 -11.47
C ASP A 788 -28.67 -35.24 -10.07
N THR A 789 -27.98 -36.39 -10.01
CA THR A 789 -27.33 -36.98 -8.83
C THR A 789 -26.02 -36.27 -8.41
N LEU A 790 -25.90 -34.96 -8.64
CA LEU A 790 -24.81 -34.10 -8.11
C LEU A 790 -25.38 -32.90 -7.33
N ALA A 791 -26.42 -33.14 -6.54
CA ALA A 791 -26.97 -32.18 -5.60
C ALA A 791 -26.20 -32.23 -4.26
N SER A 792 -25.13 -31.45 -4.11
CA SER A 792 -24.52 -31.21 -2.79
C SER A 792 -24.16 -29.76 -2.48
N ASN A 793 -24.33 -28.81 -3.42
CA ASN A 793 -23.99 -27.40 -3.22
C ASN A 793 -25.16 -26.41 -3.45
N ALA A 794 -26.38 -26.90 -3.67
CA ALA A 794 -27.55 -26.03 -3.74
C ALA A 794 -27.87 -25.47 -2.34
N GLY A 795 -27.67 -24.16 -2.14
CA GLY A 795 -28.04 -23.44 -0.92
C GLY A 795 -26.90 -23.01 0.01
N LYS A 796 -25.61 -23.14 -0.38
CA LYS A 796 -24.51 -22.56 0.40
C LYS A 796 -24.29 -21.08 0.06
N PRO A 797 -24.15 -20.20 1.07
CA PRO A 797 -23.83 -18.80 0.84
C PRO A 797 -22.43 -18.64 0.24
N GLU A 798 -22.26 -17.63 -0.61
CA GLU A 798 -20.97 -17.34 -1.24
C GLU A 798 -20.09 -16.56 -0.25
N LEU A 799 -18.86 -17.03 -0.05
CA LEU A 799 -17.91 -16.44 0.89
C LEU A 799 -16.70 -15.84 0.18
N SER A 800 -16.16 -14.75 0.73
CA SER A 800 -14.99 -14.08 0.20
C SER A 800 -14.05 -13.60 1.29
N LEU A 801 -12.74 -13.79 1.11
CA LEU A 801 -11.72 -13.37 2.08
C LEU A 801 -10.92 -12.16 1.57
N VAL A 802 -10.71 -11.17 2.43
CA VAL A 802 -9.77 -10.06 2.22
C VAL A 802 -8.77 -10.00 3.37
N ILE A 803 -7.49 -9.82 3.04
CA ILE A 803 -6.44 -9.58 4.03
C ILE A 803 -5.98 -8.13 3.91
N SER A 804 -5.90 -7.44 5.05
CA SER A 804 -5.43 -6.05 5.16
C SER A 804 -4.35 -5.92 6.22
N VAL A 805 -3.45 -4.95 6.07
CA VAL A 805 -2.35 -4.67 7.00
C VAL A 805 -2.36 -3.20 7.40
N SER A 806 -2.21 -2.91 8.69
CA SER A 806 -1.98 -1.55 9.25
C SER A 806 -0.53 -1.39 9.68
N GLU A 807 0.05 -0.21 9.41
CA GLU A 807 1.39 0.16 9.87
C GLU A 807 1.45 0.40 11.39
N GLY A 808 0.30 0.53 12.06
CA GLY A 808 0.22 0.89 13.47
C GLY A 808 0.39 2.39 13.70
N ALA A 809 0.82 2.76 14.91
CA ALA A 809 1.05 4.13 15.36
C ALA A 809 2.38 4.69 14.84
N HIS A 810 2.54 4.65 13.53
CA HIS A 810 3.78 4.97 12.84
C HIS A 810 3.85 6.44 12.37
N SER A 811 5.04 7.04 12.44
CA SER A 811 5.35 8.31 11.79
C SER A 811 6.84 8.46 11.50
N ASN A 812 7.17 8.80 10.25
CA ASN A 812 8.55 9.15 9.87
C ASN A 812 9.02 10.50 10.43
N GLU A 813 8.14 11.24 11.10
CA GLU A 813 8.34 12.66 11.44
C GLU A 813 8.07 12.94 12.92
N VAL A 814 8.33 11.98 13.83
CA VAL A 814 8.07 12.14 15.29
C VAL A 814 8.65 13.45 15.83
N LEU A 815 9.88 13.79 15.45
CA LEU A 815 10.55 15.03 15.85
C LEU A 815 9.96 16.30 15.20
N PHE A 816 8.96 16.21 14.32
CA PHE A 816 8.33 17.36 13.66
C PHE A 816 6.81 17.45 13.90
N ILE A 817 6.22 16.47 14.61
CA ILE A 817 4.81 16.47 15.00
C ILE A 817 4.61 17.39 16.21
N ASN A 818 3.55 18.19 16.20
CA ASN A 818 3.14 18.91 17.40
C ASN A 818 2.40 17.95 18.33
N LEU A 819 3.02 17.59 19.44
CA LEU A 819 2.48 16.62 20.39
C LEU A 819 1.47 17.27 21.32
N ASP A 820 0.34 16.60 21.53
CA ASP A 820 -0.62 16.99 22.57
C ASP A 820 -0.26 16.32 23.89
N ALA A 821 -0.97 16.65 24.98
CA ALA A 821 -0.69 16.11 26.31
C ALA A 821 -0.84 14.58 26.44
N ARG A 822 -1.33 13.87 25.40
CA ARG A 822 -1.41 12.40 25.37
C ARG A 822 -0.07 11.75 25.03
N HIS A 823 0.85 12.50 24.42
CA HIS A 823 2.11 12.01 23.84
C HIS A 823 1.93 10.70 23.04
N ALA A 824 0.83 10.57 22.31
CA ALA A 824 0.43 9.33 21.65
C ALA A 824 0.18 9.51 20.16
N LEU A 825 0.85 8.70 19.35
CA LEU A 825 0.51 8.58 17.93
C LEU A 825 -0.76 7.73 17.77
N THR A 826 -1.68 8.18 16.92
CA THR A 826 -2.88 7.40 16.59
C THR A 826 -2.52 6.29 15.61
N PRO A 827 -2.93 5.02 15.85
CA PRO A 827 -2.69 3.95 14.88
C PRO A 827 -3.35 4.23 13.54
N LEU A 828 -2.61 3.99 12.46
CA LEU A 828 -3.06 4.23 11.10
C LEU A 828 -4.09 3.18 10.65
N PRO A 829 -5.04 3.53 9.75
CA PRO A 829 -6.02 2.59 9.23
C PRO A 829 -5.36 1.53 8.34
N SER A 830 -5.92 0.32 8.34
CA SER A 830 -5.44 -0.80 7.52
C SER A 830 -5.58 -0.53 6.02
N ARG A 831 -4.65 -1.09 5.24
CA ARG A 831 -4.67 -1.09 3.77
C ARG A 831 -4.76 -2.53 3.26
N LYS A 832 -5.50 -2.73 2.18
CA LYS A 832 -5.68 -4.06 1.58
C LYS A 832 -4.33 -4.61 1.10
N LEU A 833 -3.97 -5.79 1.60
CA LEU A 833 -2.83 -6.59 1.14
C LEU A 833 -3.23 -7.42 -0.07
N THR A 834 -4.45 -7.98 -0.05
CA THR A 834 -5.04 -8.76 -1.14
C THR A 834 -6.31 -8.09 -1.66
N THR A 835 -6.77 -8.54 -2.84
CA THR A 835 -8.14 -8.26 -3.29
C THR A 835 -9.12 -9.24 -2.63
N HIS A 836 -10.42 -9.11 -2.93
CA HIS A 836 -11.40 -10.14 -2.59
C HIS A 836 -11.02 -11.44 -3.29
N MET A 837 -10.79 -12.49 -2.49
CA MET A 837 -10.49 -13.83 -2.96
C MET A 837 -11.65 -14.76 -2.66
N ASP A 838 -11.77 -15.84 -3.43
CA ASP A 838 -12.62 -16.97 -3.06
C ASP A 838 -12.17 -17.52 -1.71
N PHE A 839 -13.14 -17.79 -0.83
CA PHE A 839 -12.83 -18.21 0.54
C PHE A 839 -12.12 -19.56 0.59
N ASP A 840 -12.61 -20.56 -0.16
CA ASP A 840 -12.05 -21.91 -0.13
C ASP A 840 -10.66 -21.95 -0.78
N GLU A 841 -10.46 -21.23 -1.90
CA GLU A 841 -9.14 -21.08 -2.53
C GLU A 841 -8.12 -20.44 -1.56
N ALA A 842 -8.51 -19.34 -0.91
CA ALA A 842 -7.61 -18.63 0.00
C ALA A 842 -7.27 -19.46 1.24
N ILE A 843 -8.26 -20.19 1.78
CA ILE A 843 -8.04 -21.11 2.90
C ILE A 843 -7.14 -22.28 2.50
N ALA A 844 -7.30 -22.85 1.30
CA ALA A 844 -6.43 -23.90 0.79
C ALA A 844 -4.97 -23.42 0.69
N LYS A 845 -4.77 -22.22 0.14
CA LYS A 845 -3.45 -21.58 0.02
C LYS A 845 -2.78 -21.31 1.36
N LEU A 846 -3.50 -20.72 2.32
CA LEU A 846 -3.00 -20.53 3.69
C LEU A 846 -2.71 -21.86 4.40
N SER A 847 -3.49 -22.90 4.10
CA SER A 847 -3.34 -24.23 4.72
C SER A 847 -2.12 -24.99 4.22
N THR A 848 -1.50 -24.61 3.08
CA THR A 848 -0.28 -25.26 2.57
C THR A 848 0.83 -25.29 3.63
N HIS A 849 0.99 -24.20 4.39
CA HIS A 849 1.97 -24.08 5.47
C HIS A 849 1.61 -24.89 6.72
N SER A 850 0.33 -25.21 6.92
CA SER A 850 -0.14 -25.96 8.09
C SER A 850 0.30 -27.44 8.06
N CYS A 851 0.61 -27.98 6.87
CA CYS A 851 1.00 -29.39 6.68
C CYS A 851 2.52 -29.61 6.60
N LYS A 852 3.34 -28.56 6.49
CA LYS A 852 4.80 -28.66 6.26
C LYS A 852 5.62 -29.04 7.49
N ARG A 853 5.04 -29.00 8.71
CA ARG A 853 5.74 -29.30 9.98
C ARG A 853 4.97 -30.31 10.81
N GLN A 854 5.67 -31.26 11.43
CA GLN A 854 5.10 -32.20 12.41
C GLN A 854 4.93 -31.50 13.78
N ASP A 855 3.82 -31.74 14.48
CA ASP A 855 3.39 -30.99 15.68
C ASP A 855 4.34 -31.11 16.91
N ASN A 856 5.37 -31.96 16.86
CA ASN A 856 6.23 -32.36 17.99
C ASN A 856 7.25 -31.29 18.46
N GLU A 857 7.42 -30.16 17.77
CA GLU A 857 8.42 -29.11 18.09
C GLU A 857 7.79 -27.78 18.57
N THR A 858 6.59 -27.83 19.15
CA THR A 858 5.83 -26.65 19.60
C THR A 858 6.15 -26.22 21.03
N ALA A 859 7.10 -26.89 21.71
CA ALA A 859 7.49 -26.50 23.06
C ALA A 859 8.02 -25.05 23.09
N ARG A 860 7.50 -24.26 24.03
CA ARG A 860 7.93 -22.87 24.28
C ARG A 860 9.42 -22.78 24.59
N GLY A 861 9.98 -23.84 25.19
CA GLY A 861 11.38 -23.89 25.61
C GLY A 861 11.69 -22.87 26.72
N GLN A 862 10.66 -22.43 27.45
CA GLN A 862 10.69 -21.46 28.53
C GLN A 862 9.73 -21.88 29.63
N VAL A 863 10.14 -21.73 30.89
CA VAL A 863 9.33 -22.05 32.08
C VAL A 863 9.39 -20.86 33.04
N GLU A 864 8.24 -20.53 33.65
CA GLU A 864 8.20 -19.48 34.68
C GLU A 864 8.91 -19.95 35.96
N GLY A 865 9.72 -19.09 36.56
CA GLY A 865 10.48 -19.41 37.76
C GLY A 865 9.58 -19.83 38.92
N SER A 866 8.35 -19.31 39.00
CA SER A 866 7.44 -19.73 40.07
C SER A 866 7.06 -21.22 40.02
N ALA A 867 7.01 -21.81 38.82
CA ALA A 867 6.83 -23.25 38.65
C ALA A 867 8.08 -24.03 39.10
N VAL A 868 9.28 -23.52 38.80
CA VAL A 868 10.55 -24.19 39.13
C VAL A 868 10.86 -24.12 40.63
N PHE A 869 10.75 -22.94 41.24
CA PHE A 869 11.19 -22.68 42.62
C PHE A 869 10.08 -22.90 43.66
N PHE A 870 8.79 -22.81 43.27
CA PHE A 870 7.66 -22.89 44.21
C PHE A 870 6.58 -23.91 43.82
N GLY A 871 6.72 -24.63 42.71
CA GLY A 871 5.78 -25.67 42.30
C GLY A 871 4.43 -25.17 41.81
N GLU A 872 4.32 -23.90 41.40
CA GLU A 872 3.11 -23.36 40.76
C GLU A 872 2.84 -24.02 39.39
N GLN A 873 1.56 -24.10 38.98
CA GLN A 873 1.20 -24.64 37.66
C GLN A 873 1.41 -23.59 36.55
N ASP A 874 2.30 -23.88 35.59
CA ASP A 874 2.49 -23.08 34.37
C ASP A 874 1.59 -23.59 33.24
N GLU A 875 0.30 -23.24 33.29
CA GLU A 875 -0.66 -23.62 32.25
C GLU A 875 -0.42 -22.83 30.95
N ASP A 876 -0.50 -23.51 29.80
CA ASP A 876 -0.38 -22.90 28.47
C ASP A 876 -1.59 -22.04 28.09
N GLN A 877 -2.77 -22.39 28.60
CA GLN A 877 -4.00 -21.63 28.40
C GLN A 877 -4.58 -21.20 29.75
N ARG A 878 -4.86 -19.90 29.89
CA ARG A 878 -5.50 -19.34 31.09
C ARG A 878 -6.57 -18.33 30.71
N ILE A 879 -7.72 -18.39 31.36
CA ILE A 879 -8.80 -17.40 31.19
C ILE A 879 -8.60 -16.26 32.21
N VAL A 880 -8.74 -15.02 31.75
CA VAL A 880 -8.56 -13.81 32.56
C VAL A 880 -9.79 -12.92 32.41
N PRO A 881 -10.38 -12.40 33.51
CA PRO A 881 -11.52 -11.49 33.43
C PRO A 881 -11.11 -10.11 32.91
N ILE A 882 -11.99 -9.48 32.14
CA ILE A 882 -11.86 -8.11 31.67
C ILE A 882 -12.54 -7.19 32.70
N PRO A 883 -11.82 -6.26 33.34
CA PRO A 883 -12.43 -5.38 34.35
C PRO A 883 -13.46 -4.42 33.72
N TYR A 884 -14.59 -4.24 34.39
CA TYR A 884 -15.72 -3.40 33.94
C TYR A 884 -15.40 -1.91 33.85
N LYS A 885 -14.52 -1.42 34.71
CA LYS A 885 -14.01 -0.04 34.66
C LYS A 885 -12.52 -0.10 34.36
N CYS A 886 -12.11 0.57 33.29
CA CYS A 886 -10.72 0.97 33.15
C CYS A 886 -10.41 1.80 34.41
N MET A 887 -9.49 1.36 35.25
CA MET A 887 -9.08 2.20 36.38
C MET A 887 -8.60 3.52 35.79
N ASP A 888 -9.30 4.62 36.07
CA ASP A 888 -8.79 5.96 35.87
C ASP A 888 -7.65 6.15 36.88
N ILE A 889 -6.45 5.67 36.53
CA ILE A 889 -5.24 5.86 37.33
C ILE A 889 -4.66 7.24 36.97
N ASP A 890 -5.42 8.28 37.25
CA ASP A 890 -4.92 9.63 37.46
C ASP A 890 -4.94 9.89 38.98
N GLY A 891 -4.16 9.10 39.72
CA GLY A 891 -4.08 9.22 41.18
C GLY A 891 -3.41 8.05 41.89
N TYR A 892 -2.13 8.20 42.19
CA TYR A 892 -1.35 7.56 43.27
C TYR A 892 -0.94 6.08 43.21
N SER A 893 0.37 5.92 43.50
CA SER A 893 1.02 4.93 44.38
C SER A 893 0.76 3.45 44.10
N VAL A 894 1.82 2.77 43.67
CA VAL A 894 1.95 1.32 43.69
C VAL A 894 1.86 0.83 45.13
N THR A 895 0.68 0.39 45.55
CA THR A 895 0.53 -0.65 46.58
C THR A 895 -0.64 -1.53 46.17
N SER A 896 -0.34 -2.65 45.50
CA SER A 896 -1.32 -3.73 45.36
C SER A 896 -1.50 -4.37 46.74
N THR A 897 -2.60 -4.04 47.41
CA THR A 897 -3.08 -4.79 48.57
C THR A 897 -3.59 -6.14 48.06
N ILE A 898 -2.77 -7.18 48.21
CA ILE A 898 -3.23 -8.57 48.18
C ILE A 898 -4.04 -8.77 49.48
N PRO A 899 -5.21 -9.44 49.47
CA PRO A 899 -5.87 -9.83 50.70
C PRO A 899 -4.94 -10.78 51.46
N ALA A 900 -4.35 -10.29 52.54
CA ALA A 900 -3.55 -11.07 53.46
C ALA A 900 -4.47 -11.99 54.27
N SER A 901 -4.40 -13.29 53.99
CA SER A 901 -4.75 -14.30 54.99
C SER A 901 -3.71 -15.42 54.98
N LEU A 902 -3.02 -15.54 56.12
CA LEU A 902 -2.20 -16.65 56.66
C LEU A 902 -0.65 -16.50 56.59
N PRO A 903 0.10 -16.99 57.61
CA PRO A 903 0.83 -16.09 58.51
C PRO A 903 2.37 -16.21 58.51
N SER A 904 2.98 -15.03 58.75
CA SER A 904 4.28 -14.69 59.39
C SER A 904 5.29 -15.79 59.74
N PHE A 905 6.57 -15.55 59.38
CA PHE A 905 7.69 -15.65 60.32
C PHE A 905 8.83 -14.66 59.98
N GLN A 906 9.40 -14.08 61.04
CA GLN A 906 10.29 -12.91 61.12
C GLN A 906 11.78 -13.22 60.83
N VAL A 907 12.58 -12.15 60.58
CA VAL A 907 13.76 -11.68 61.38
C VAL A 907 14.67 -10.85 60.44
N ALA A 908 14.70 -9.50 60.51
CA ALA A 908 15.61 -8.62 61.27
C ALA A 908 17.11 -8.78 60.89
N MET A 909 17.98 -7.78 60.64
CA MET A 909 18.15 -6.44 61.22
C MET A 909 19.31 -5.67 60.50
N ARG A 910 19.20 -4.32 60.46
CA ARG A 910 20.23 -3.26 60.74
C ARG A 910 21.56 -3.18 59.95
N GLN A 911 21.80 -2.11 59.18
CA GLN A 911 22.25 -0.73 59.53
C GLN A 911 23.76 -0.49 59.26
N GLY A 912 24.08 0.56 58.49
CA GLY A 912 25.07 1.56 58.92
C GLY A 912 26.30 1.86 58.04
N LEU A 913 26.17 2.91 57.22
CA LEU A 913 26.99 4.15 57.21
C LEU A 913 28.52 4.16 56.89
N PHE A 914 28.86 5.16 56.04
CA PHE A 914 30.05 6.08 56.01
C PHE A 914 31.13 5.99 54.90
N LYS A 915 31.08 7.02 54.03
CA LYS A 915 32.13 7.94 53.48
C LYS A 915 33.49 7.44 52.93
N ALA A 916 33.68 7.71 51.64
CA ALA A 916 34.65 8.64 51.01
C ALA A 916 36.13 8.70 51.47
N ARG A 917 37.09 8.50 50.55
CA ARG A 917 38.03 9.53 50.01
C ARG A 917 39.15 8.99 49.08
N SER A 918 39.26 9.62 47.92
CA SER A 918 40.44 10.17 47.19
C SER A 918 41.85 9.54 47.24
N ASN A 919 42.43 9.49 46.02
CA ASN A 919 43.71 10.09 45.57
C ASN A 919 44.95 9.20 45.27
N THR A 920 45.35 9.26 43.98
CA THR A 920 46.71 9.48 43.41
C THR A 920 47.87 8.51 43.72
N ASN A 921 48.53 7.93 42.70
CA ASN A 921 49.69 8.53 41.99
C ASN A 921 50.40 7.56 41.01
N GLN A 922 51.09 8.19 40.05
CA GLN A 922 51.95 7.71 38.95
C GLN A 922 53.13 6.79 39.34
N ILE A 923 53.73 6.09 38.34
CA ILE A 923 55.11 6.33 37.81
C ILE A 923 55.49 5.37 36.66
N ASN A 924 56.16 5.96 35.65
CA ASN A 924 56.95 5.53 34.48
C ASN A 924 57.67 4.15 34.46
N ALA A 925 57.89 3.59 33.24
CA ALA A 925 59.16 3.73 32.47
C ALA A 925 59.29 2.79 31.25
N SER A 926 60.04 3.28 30.26
CA SER A 926 60.36 2.82 28.89
C SER A 926 61.27 1.57 28.76
N MET A 927 61.27 0.90 27.58
CA MET A 927 62.45 0.72 26.69
C MET A 927 62.15 -0.08 25.40
N VAL A 928 62.82 0.30 24.30
CA VAL A 928 62.92 -0.36 22.96
C VAL A 928 64.35 -0.94 22.84
N PRO A 929 64.68 -1.92 21.94
CA PRO A 929 65.15 -1.58 20.58
C PRO A 929 64.93 -2.64 19.44
N SER A 930 64.53 -2.15 18.26
CA SER A 930 65.09 -2.26 16.88
C SER A 930 65.69 -3.53 16.22
N MET A 931 65.42 -3.62 14.89
CA MET A 931 66.13 -4.24 13.71
C MET A 931 65.33 -5.36 12.98
N ARG A 932 65.24 -5.47 11.64
CA ARG A 932 66.04 -4.95 10.50
C ARG A 932 65.26 -5.04 9.16
N LEU A 933 65.61 -4.15 8.22
CA LEU A 933 65.23 -4.07 6.80
C LEU A 933 65.81 -5.20 5.92
N MET A 934 65.26 -5.46 4.72
CA MET A 934 65.86 -5.03 3.43
C MET A 934 65.01 -5.36 2.17
N SER A 935 65.19 -4.46 1.21
CA SER A 935 64.59 -4.21 -0.11
C SER A 935 65.11 -5.08 -1.27
N SER A 936 64.38 -5.17 -2.39
CA SER A 936 64.74 -4.55 -3.70
C SER A 936 63.94 -5.10 -4.91
N THR A 937 63.65 -4.17 -5.83
CA THR A 937 63.04 -4.22 -7.18
C THR A 937 64.11 -4.52 -8.27
N PRO A 938 63.92 -4.40 -9.63
CA PRO A 938 62.73 -4.40 -10.54
C PRO A 938 62.96 -5.07 -11.96
N ARG A 939 61.94 -4.93 -12.84
CA ARG A 939 61.95 -4.67 -14.33
C ARG A 939 61.59 -5.78 -15.36
N ARG A 940 60.82 -5.29 -16.36
CA ARG A 940 60.27 -5.86 -17.62
C ARG A 940 61.33 -6.30 -18.64
N LEU A 941 60.91 -7.16 -19.60
CA LEU A 941 61.38 -7.19 -21.00
C LEU A 941 60.26 -7.66 -21.97
N ASP A 942 60.28 -7.06 -23.17
CA ASP A 942 59.50 -7.31 -24.40
C ASP A 942 60.03 -8.52 -25.21
N ASP A 943 59.23 -9.08 -26.13
CA ASP A 943 59.32 -8.84 -27.60
C ASP A 943 58.91 -10.04 -28.51
N SER A 944 58.12 -9.74 -29.56
CA SER A 944 58.08 -10.33 -30.94
C SER A 944 57.76 -11.83 -31.19
N ARG A 945 57.31 -12.35 -32.34
CA ARG A 945 56.63 -11.94 -33.61
C ARG A 945 56.29 -13.21 -34.43
N ASP A 946 55.27 -13.08 -35.30
CA ASP A 946 55.10 -13.64 -36.66
C ASP A 946 54.67 -15.11 -36.99
N LYS A 947 53.47 -15.17 -37.63
CA LYS A 947 53.11 -15.70 -38.99
C LYS A 947 52.75 -17.17 -39.31
N GLU A 948 51.54 -17.27 -39.90
CA GLU A 948 51.15 -17.86 -41.22
C GLU A 948 50.27 -19.14 -41.35
N ARG A 949 49.15 -18.93 -42.08
CA ARG A 949 48.44 -19.71 -43.14
C ARG A 949 47.49 -20.91 -42.84
N LYS A 950 46.20 -20.60 -43.10
CA LYS A 950 45.15 -21.28 -43.93
C LYS A 950 45.02 -22.82 -43.94
N THR A 951 43.82 -23.32 -43.66
CA THR A 951 42.97 -24.13 -44.58
C THR A 951 41.56 -24.37 -44.02
N THR A 952 40.67 -24.75 -44.94
CA THR A 952 39.21 -24.89 -44.95
C THR A 952 38.60 -26.00 -44.07
N GLY A 953 37.35 -25.82 -43.63
CA GLY A 953 36.48 -26.90 -43.14
C GLY A 953 35.23 -26.37 -42.43
N ALA A 954 34.05 -26.71 -42.95
CA ALA A 954 32.75 -26.39 -42.38
C ALA A 954 32.42 -27.35 -41.21
N GLU A 955 31.89 -26.84 -40.10
CA GLU A 955 31.03 -27.60 -39.16
C GLU A 955 30.49 -26.71 -38.02
N ILE A 956 29.18 -26.83 -37.77
CA ILE A 956 28.42 -26.67 -36.50
C ILE A 956 28.48 -25.29 -35.80
N PRO A 957 27.35 -24.63 -35.47
CA PRO A 957 27.40 -23.41 -34.67
C PRO A 957 27.82 -23.76 -33.23
N ALA A 958 29.11 -23.57 -32.96
CA ALA A 958 29.72 -23.68 -31.64
C ALA A 958 29.13 -22.64 -30.66
N LYS A 959 28.99 -23.05 -29.39
CA LYS A 959 28.72 -22.20 -28.24
C LYS A 959 29.57 -20.91 -28.31
N LYS A 960 28.91 -19.74 -28.28
CA LYS A 960 29.60 -18.44 -28.17
C LYS A 960 30.54 -18.49 -26.97
N ALA A 961 31.83 -18.33 -27.23
CA ALA A 961 32.86 -18.15 -26.23
C ALA A 961 32.53 -16.93 -25.34
N GLU A 962 32.75 -17.04 -24.04
CA GLU A 962 32.67 -15.92 -23.11
C GLU A 962 33.63 -14.81 -23.55
N GLU A 963 33.06 -13.70 -24.01
CA GLU A 963 33.81 -12.47 -24.23
C GLU A 963 34.34 -11.96 -22.88
N ALA A 964 35.60 -11.52 -22.84
CA ALA A 964 36.22 -10.92 -21.67
C ALA A 964 35.35 -9.79 -21.08
N PRO A 965 35.34 -9.62 -19.74
CA PRO A 965 34.44 -8.66 -19.09
C PRO A 965 34.71 -7.24 -19.56
N LYS A 966 33.73 -6.68 -20.30
CA LYS A 966 33.76 -5.29 -20.80
C LYS A 966 34.01 -4.33 -19.65
N THR A 967 34.91 -3.37 -19.87
CA THR A 967 35.22 -2.30 -18.91
C THR A 967 33.99 -1.43 -18.62
N MET A 968 33.96 -0.74 -17.48
CA MET A 968 32.80 0.10 -17.07
C MET A 968 32.43 1.14 -18.14
N GLN A 969 33.42 1.70 -18.82
CA GLN A 969 33.22 2.68 -19.90
C GLN A 969 32.58 2.04 -21.15
N GLU A 970 33.00 0.82 -21.52
CA GLU A 970 32.40 0.06 -22.62
C GLU A 970 30.98 -0.42 -22.29
N ARG A 971 30.68 -0.74 -21.02
CA ARG A 971 29.32 -1.08 -20.57
C ARG A 971 28.38 0.13 -20.64
N MET A 972 28.82 1.30 -20.20
CA MET A 972 28.06 2.56 -20.33
C MET A 972 27.82 2.93 -21.80
N GLN A 973 28.82 2.81 -22.66
CA GLN A 973 28.65 3.04 -24.10
C GLN A 973 27.68 2.04 -24.74
N SER A 974 27.76 0.76 -24.35
CA SER A 974 26.84 -0.28 -24.81
C SER A 974 25.39 0.02 -24.38
N MET A 975 25.16 0.44 -23.13
CA MET A 975 23.84 0.83 -22.64
C MET A 975 23.31 2.07 -23.37
N TRP A 976 24.13 3.10 -23.55
CA TRP A 976 23.71 4.32 -24.22
C TRP A 976 23.35 4.07 -25.70
N SER A 977 24.11 3.18 -26.37
CA SER A 977 23.76 2.75 -27.74
C SER A 977 22.44 1.98 -27.78
N THR A 978 22.14 1.17 -26.77
CA THR A 978 20.91 0.39 -26.66
C THR A 978 19.70 1.32 -26.50
N ILE A 979 19.78 2.30 -25.60
CA ILE A 979 18.74 3.33 -25.39
C ILE A 979 18.51 4.12 -26.68
N LYS A 980 19.60 4.52 -27.37
CA LYS A 980 19.51 5.23 -28.66
C LYS A 980 18.70 4.47 -29.71
N TYR A 981 18.94 3.17 -29.88
CA TYR A 981 18.24 2.35 -30.88
C TYR A 981 16.77 2.11 -30.50
N LEU A 982 16.48 1.88 -29.22
CA LEU A 982 15.10 1.79 -28.72
C LEU A 982 14.31 3.08 -28.99
N PHE A 983 14.88 4.23 -28.65
CA PHE A 983 14.23 5.52 -28.86
C PHE A 983 14.04 5.81 -30.36
N ARG A 984 15.04 5.46 -31.19
CA ARG A 984 14.96 5.57 -32.66
C ARG A 984 13.80 4.73 -33.23
N PHE A 985 13.66 3.48 -32.80
CA PHE A 985 12.58 2.58 -33.23
C PHE A 985 11.19 3.17 -32.90
N TYR A 986 10.94 3.55 -31.65
CA TYR A 986 9.63 4.08 -31.25
C TYR A 986 9.31 5.43 -31.89
N LEU A 987 10.30 6.32 -32.04
CA LEU A 987 10.08 7.57 -32.79
C LEU A 987 9.78 7.33 -34.26
N ASN A 988 10.43 6.35 -34.89
CA ASN A 988 10.13 5.97 -36.28
C ASN A 988 8.72 5.40 -36.41
N GLY A 989 8.29 4.56 -35.45
CA GLY A 989 6.91 4.06 -35.36
C GLY A 989 5.88 5.20 -35.24
N VAL A 990 6.15 6.21 -34.41
CA VAL A 990 5.30 7.41 -34.31
C VAL A 990 5.29 8.19 -35.62
N LYS A 991 6.46 8.44 -36.24
CA LYS A 991 6.55 9.10 -37.55
C LYS A 991 5.74 8.37 -38.62
N GLN A 992 5.75 7.03 -38.60
CA GLN A 992 4.96 6.22 -39.52
C GLN A 992 3.45 6.45 -39.34
N ILE A 993 2.96 6.61 -38.10
CA ILE A 993 1.54 6.95 -37.85
C ILE A 993 1.17 8.28 -38.50
N TRP A 994 2.04 9.30 -38.39
CA TRP A 994 1.83 10.60 -39.04
C TRP A 994 1.89 10.51 -40.56
N SER A 995 2.76 9.68 -41.12
CA SER A 995 2.79 9.39 -42.57
C SER A 995 1.48 8.73 -43.02
N ASN A 996 1.03 7.72 -42.27
CA ASN A 996 -0.24 7.02 -42.51
C ASN A 996 -1.45 7.97 -42.44
N ARG A 997 -1.41 9.01 -41.60
CA ARG A 997 -2.44 10.06 -41.54
C ARG A 997 -2.58 10.82 -42.86
N THR A 998 -1.46 11.12 -43.52
CA THR A 998 -1.45 11.80 -44.81
C THR A 998 -2.06 10.91 -45.89
N ILE A 999 -1.64 9.64 -45.94
CA ILE A 999 -2.19 8.64 -46.86
C ILE A 999 -3.71 8.49 -46.67
N VAL A 1000 -4.19 8.38 -45.42
CA VAL A 1000 -5.62 8.27 -45.10
C VAL A 1000 -6.39 9.54 -45.50
N LYS A 1001 -5.79 10.72 -45.40
CA LYS A 1001 -6.41 11.97 -45.87
C LYS A 1001 -6.52 12.00 -47.39
N GLU A 1002 -5.47 11.56 -48.10
CA GLU A 1002 -5.44 11.49 -49.57
C GLU A 1002 -6.49 10.51 -50.08
N ILE A 1003 -6.56 9.29 -49.53
CA ILE A 1003 -7.60 8.29 -49.87
C ILE A 1003 -9.00 8.88 -49.66
N ARG A 1004 -9.25 9.53 -48.50
CA ARG A 1004 -10.57 10.13 -48.20
C ARG A 1004 -10.90 11.32 -49.10
N ALA A 1005 -9.90 12.08 -49.55
CA ALA A 1005 -10.10 13.19 -50.48
C ALA A 1005 -10.41 12.67 -51.88
N GLU A 1006 -9.63 11.71 -52.38
CA GLU A 1006 -9.84 11.09 -53.69
C GLU A 1006 -11.19 10.39 -53.79
N VAL A 1007 -11.59 9.62 -52.78
CA VAL A 1007 -12.91 8.96 -52.73
C VAL A 1007 -14.06 9.96 -52.70
N ARG A 1008 -13.86 11.12 -52.03
CA ARG A 1008 -14.86 12.19 -51.99
C ARG A 1008 -14.99 12.91 -53.33
N GLU A 1009 -13.89 13.08 -54.06
CA GLU A 1009 -13.87 13.74 -55.37
C GLU A 1009 -14.39 12.82 -56.49
N THR A 1010 -14.02 11.54 -56.47
CA THR A 1010 -14.35 10.57 -57.53
C THR A 1010 -15.65 9.80 -57.28
N GLY A 1011 -16.12 9.73 -56.02
CA GLY A 1011 -17.31 8.97 -55.63
C GLY A 1011 -17.16 7.44 -55.73
N ARG A 1012 -15.94 6.93 -55.96
CA ARG A 1012 -15.67 5.48 -56.04
C ARG A 1012 -15.79 4.82 -54.66
N PRO A 1013 -16.20 3.54 -54.57
CA PRO A 1013 -16.14 2.81 -53.30
C PRO A 1013 -14.69 2.60 -52.84
N LEU A 1014 -14.49 2.53 -51.52
CA LEU A 1014 -13.21 2.20 -50.91
C LEU A 1014 -12.83 0.74 -51.22
N THR A 1015 -11.57 0.47 -51.51
CA THR A 1015 -11.08 -0.91 -51.60
C THR A 1015 -10.93 -1.53 -50.20
N PHE A 1016 -10.72 -2.85 -50.14
CA PHE A 1016 -10.50 -3.56 -48.88
C PHE A 1016 -9.22 -3.08 -48.16
N GLU A 1017 -8.14 -2.86 -48.90
CA GLU A 1017 -6.85 -2.39 -48.40
C GLU A 1017 -6.98 -0.97 -47.84
N GLU A 1018 -7.70 -0.09 -48.55
CA GLU A 1018 -7.97 1.28 -48.11
C GLU A 1018 -8.83 1.31 -46.85
N THR A 1019 -9.87 0.48 -46.79
CA THR A 1019 -10.76 0.36 -45.63
C THR A 1019 -9.98 -0.13 -44.41
N THR A 1020 -9.13 -1.13 -44.58
CA THR A 1020 -8.28 -1.67 -43.52
C THR A 1020 -7.24 -0.65 -43.05
N MET A 1021 -6.60 0.07 -43.98
CA MET A 1021 -5.63 1.13 -43.67
C MET A 1021 -6.26 2.26 -42.84
N ILE A 1022 -7.47 2.71 -43.23
CA ILE A 1022 -8.22 3.73 -42.47
C ILE A 1022 -8.55 3.24 -41.06
N ARG A 1023 -8.93 1.96 -40.91
CA ARG A 1023 -9.28 1.33 -39.64
C ARG A 1023 -8.08 1.19 -38.72
N THR A 1024 -6.98 0.64 -39.22
CA THR A 1024 -5.73 0.45 -38.45
C THR A 1024 -5.18 1.80 -37.99
N HIS A 1025 -5.12 2.80 -38.88
CA HIS A 1025 -4.73 4.17 -38.50
C HIS A 1025 -5.66 4.77 -37.44
N GLY A 1026 -6.98 4.57 -37.55
CA GLY A 1026 -7.93 5.01 -36.52
C GLY A 1026 -7.65 4.38 -35.15
N SER A 1027 -7.39 3.07 -35.12
CA SER A 1027 -7.01 2.37 -33.88
C SER A 1027 -5.68 2.87 -33.32
N ASP A 1028 -4.68 3.12 -34.16
CA ASP A 1028 -3.35 3.58 -33.70
C ASP A 1028 -3.42 5.01 -33.15
N MET A 1029 -4.24 5.88 -33.76
CA MET A 1029 -4.49 7.24 -33.26
C MET A 1029 -5.17 7.26 -31.89
N ILE A 1030 -6.03 6.28 -31.58
CA ILE A 1030 -6.65 6.14 -30.25
C ILE A 1030 -5.61 5.71 -29.20
N LYS A 1031 -4.65 4.86 -29.59
CA LYS A 1031 -3.60 4.35 -28.69
C LYS A 1031 -2.44 5.33 -28.50
N LEU A 1032 -2.22 6.22 -29.46
CA LEU A 1032 -1.08 7.15 -29.50
C LEU A 1032 -0.93 8.03 -28.24
N PRO A 1033 -1.99 8.64 -27.66
CA PRO A 1033 -1.84 9.51 -26.49
C PRO A 1033 -1.29 8.76 -25.27
N LEU A 1034 -1.83 7.57 -24.98
CA LEU A 1034 -1.36 6.72 -23.88
C LEU A 1034 0.07 6.23 -24.15
N PHE A 1035 0.37 5.83 -25.39
CA PHE A 1035 1.70 5.40 -25.78
C PHE A 1035 2.76 6.50 -25.64
N LEU A 1036 2.48 7.74 -26.07
CA LEU A 1036 3.40 8.87 -25.92
C LEU A 1036 3.60 9.24 -24.45
N LEU A 1037 2.55 9.17 -23.62
CA LEU A 1037 2.68 9.36 -22.18
C LEU A 1037 3.64 8.34 -21.57
N ILE A 1038 3.50 7.06 -21.93
CA ILE A 1038 4.37 5.99 -21.43
C ILE A 1038 5.81 6.14 -21.95
N LEU A 1039 5.98 6.47 -23.24
CA LEU A 1039 7.31 6.70 -23.84
C LEU A 1039 8.08 7.84 -23.16
N VAL A 1040 7.38 8.88 -22.65
CA VAL A 1040 8.01 10.03 -21.98
C VAL A 1040 8.19 9.80 -20.47
N THR A 1041 7.29 9.06 -19.82
CA THR A 1041 7.27 8.95 -18.35
C THR A 1041 7.84 7.64 -17.81
N LEU A 1042 7.75 6.54 -18.57
CA LEU A 1042 8.04 5.18 -18.14
C LEU A 1042 8.61 4.36 -19.30
N GLU A 1043 9.67 4.86 -19.96
CA GLU A 1043 10.25 4.20 -21.15
C GLU A 1043 10.73 2.76 -20.88
N GLU A 1044 11.15 2.46 -19.64
CA GLU A 1044 11.55 1.13 -19.18
C GLU A 1044 10.40 0.10 -19.20
N LEU A 1045 9.14 0.56 -19.25
CA LEU A 1045 7.95 -0.29 -19.29
C LEU A 1045 7.64 -0.82 -20.70
N LEU A 1046 8.16 -0.19 -21.75
CA LEU A 1046 7.79 -0.52 -23.13
C LEU A 1046 8.14 -1.96 -23.55
N PRO A 1047 9.33 -2.51 -23.24
CA PRO A 1047 9.62 -3.91 -23.57
C PRO A 1047 8.72 -4.92 -22.82
N LEU A 1048 8.27 -4.56 -21.60
CA LEU A 1048 7.32 -5.37 -20.82
C LEU A 1048 5.90 -5.31 -21.43
N MET A 1049 5.49 -4.16 -21.94
CA MET A 1049 4.19 -4.01 -22.61
C MET A 1049 4.07 -4.84 -23.87
N VAL A 1050 5.15 -4.99 -24.65
CA VAL A 1050 5.16 -5.89 -25.82
C VAL A 1050 4.80 -7.33 -25.43
N ILE A 1051 5.22 -7.77 -24.24
CA ILE A 1051 5.01 -9.14 -23.75
C ILE A 1051 3.59 -9.32 -23.18
N TYR A 1052 3.15 -8.40 -22.31
CA TYR A 1052 1.95 -8.59 -21.49
C TYR A 1052 0.74 -7.79 -21.96
N THR A 1053 0.94 -6.62 -22.57
CA THR A 1053 -0.13 -5.70 -22.97
C THR A 1053 0.06 -5.13 -24.38
N PRO A 1054 0.33 -5.95 -25.41
CA PRO A 1054 0.65 -5.46 -26.75
C PRO A 1054 -0.50 -4.69 -27.41
N PHE A 1055 -1.75 -4.92 -26.97
CA PHE A 1055 -2.92 -4.21 -27.47
C PHE A 1055 -2.95 -2.71 -27.13
N LEU A 1056 -2.17 -2.27 -26.13
CA LEU A 1056 -2.01 -0.86 -25.76
C LEU A 1056 -0.99 -0.12 -26.64
N LEU A 1057 -0.18 -0.85 -27.40
CA LEU A 1057 0.83 -0.29 -28.29
C LEU A 1057 0.23 -0.03 -29.68
N PRO A 1058 0.58 1.10 -30.34
CA PRO A 1058 0.29 1.29 -31.75
C PRO A 1058 0.93 0.19 -32.59
N SER A 1059 0.25 -0.22 -33.66
CA SER A 1059 0.70 -1.32 -34.52
C SER A 1059 2.08 -1.05 -35.17
N THR A 1060 2.40 0.22 -35.44
CA THR A 1060 3.69 0.67 -35.99
C THR A 1060 4.86 0.58 -35.01
N CYS A 1061 4.59 0.32 -33.72
CA CYS A 1061 5.59 0.20 -32.66
C CYS A 1061 5.79 -1.26 -32.20
N ILE A 1062 5.39 -2.25 -33.01
CA ILE A 1062 5.55 -3.69 -32.76
C ILE A 1062 6.30 -4.31 -33.94
N LEU A 1063 7.36 -5.07 -33.66
CA LEU A 1063 8.14 -5.75 -34.71
C LEU A 1063 7.36 -6.93 -35.33
N PRO A 1064 7.59 -7.27 -36.62
CA PRO A 1064 6.99 -8.45 -37.24
C PRO A 1064 7.24 -9.76 -36.47
N SER A 1065 8.45 -9.95 -35.92
CA SER A 1065 8.79 -11.10 -35.06
C SER A 1065 7.90 -11.17 -33.81
N GLN A 1066 7.62 -10.01 -33.20
CA GLN A 1066 6.77 -9.89 -32.02
C GLN A 1066 5.30 -10.13 -32.37
N ARG A 1067 4.83 -9.64 -33.53
CA ARG A 1067 3.47 -9.92 -34.03
C ARG A 1067 3.25 -11.42 -34.25
N LEU A 1068 4.25 -12.13 -34.78
CA LEU A 1068 4.18 -13.58 -34.94
C LEU A 1068 4.07 -14.31 -33.59
N LYS A 1069 4.84 -13.89 -32.57
CA LYS A 1069 4.74 -14.45 -31.20
C LYS A 1069 3.35 -14.22 -30.59
N ILE A 1070 2.79 -13.01 -30.75
CA ILE A 1070 1.43 -12.68 -30.31
C ILE A 1070 0.42 -13.61 -31.00
N ARG A 1071 0.56 -13.82 -32.32
CA ARG A 1071 -0.33 -14.68 -33.10
C ARG A 1071 -0.23 -16.15 -32.68
N LYS A 1072 0.97 -16.69 -32.40
CA LYS A 1072 1.18 -18.05 -31.85
C LYS A 1072 0.38 -18.27 -30.56
N ARG A 1073 0.50 -17.35 -29.59
CA ARG A 1073 -0.23 -17.41 -28.32
C ARG A 1073 -1.75 -17.32 -28.49
N LEU A 1074 -2.22 -16.53 -29.46
CA LEU A 1074 -3.64 -16.44 -29.79
C LEU A 1074 -4.18 -17.73 -30.42
N GLU A 1075 -3.41 -18.38 -31.28
CA GLU A 1075 -3.80 -19.64 -31.93
C GLU A 1075 -4.04 -20.76 -30.92
N VAL A 1076 -3.14 -20.90 -29.92
CA VAL A 1076 -3.31 -21.88 -28.82
C VAL A 1076 -4.60 -21.63 -28.03
N LYS A 1077 -4.91 -20.36 -27.73
CA LYS A 1077 -6.16 -20.00 -27.04
C LYS A 1077 -7.39 -20.29 -27.90
N ARG A 1078 -7.31 -20.01 -29.20
CA ARG A 1078 -8.37 -20.29 -30.17
C ARG A 1078 -8.64 -21.78 -30.26
N GLU A 1079 -7.60 -22.62 -30.34
CA GLU A 1079 -7.75 -24.07 -30.44
C GLU A 1079 -8.46 -24.67 -29.23
N ASN A 1080 -8.07 -24.26 -28.02
CA ASN A 1080 -8.77 -24.65 -26.80
C ASN A 1080 -10.24 -24.21 -26.82
N ALA A 1081 -10.52 -22.97 -27.24
CA ALA A 1081 -11.89 -22.48 -27.37
C ALA A 1081 -12.69 -23.27 -28.43
N VAL A 1082 -12.08 -23.68 -29.54
CA VAL A 1082 -12.72 -24.52 -30.57
C VAL A 1082 -13.01 -25.92 -30.02
N LYS A 1083 -12.09 -26.52 -29.25
CA LYS A 1083 -12.32 -27.80 -28.54
C LYS A 1083 -13.51 -27.68 -27.59
N GLU A 1084 -13.57 -26.63 -26.78
CA GLU A 1084 -14.69 -26.36 -25.87
C GLU A 1084 -16.02 -26.16 -26.60
N VAL A 1085 -16.06 -25.37 -27.68
CA VAL A 1085 -17.29 -25.20 -28.49
C VAL A 1085 -17.72 -26.52 -29.13
N ASN A 1086 -16.78 -27.35 -29.58
CA ASN A 1086 -17.07 -28.69 -30.11
C ASN A 1086 -17.61 -29.63 -29.01
N HIS A 1087 -17.10 -29.55 -27.77
CA HIS A 1087 -17.60 -30.32 -26.63
C HIS A 1087 -18.99 -29.91 -26.18
N LEU A 1088 -19.38 -28.65 -26.39
CA LEU A 1088 -20.73 -28.14 -26.11
C LEU A 1088 -21.81 -28.69 -27.08
N ASN A 1089 -21.44 -29.53 -28.05
CA ASN A 1089 -22.28 -30.34 -28.94
C ASN A 1089 -23.61 -29.66 -29.34
N LEU A 1090 -23.51 -28.63 -30.19
CA LEU A 1090 -24.63 -27.88 -30.78
C LEU A 1090 -25.42 -28.73 -31.81
N ASP A 1091 -25.96 -29.88 -31.41
CA ASP A 1091 -27.01 -30.60 -32.16
C ASP A 1091 -28.40 -29.99 -31.84
N ASP A 1092 -28.49 -28.66 -31.76
CA ASP A 1092 -29.75 -27.94 -31.54
C ASP A 1092 -30.52 -27.86 -32.88
N PRO A 1093 -31.72 -28.47 -32.99
CA PRO A 1093 -32.49 -28.49 -34.24
C PRO A 1093 -32.87 -27.08 -34.75
N VAL A 1094 -32.86 -26.06 -33.88
CA VAL A 1094 -33.06 -24.65 -34.25
C VAL A 1094 -31.94 -24.15 -35.16
N LEU A 1095 -30.73 -24.66 -34.98
CA LEU A 1095 -29.56 -24.26 -35.74
C LEU A 1095 -29.47 -24.98 -37.09
N GLN A 1096 -30.01 -26.20 -37.20
CA GLN A 1096 -30.10 -26.93 -38.47
C GLN A 1096 -31.15 -26.34 -39.44
N GLN A 1097 -32.22 -25.72 -38.93
CA GLN A 1097 -33.19 -24.99 -39.78
C GLN A 1097 -32.61 -23.70 -40.37
N ALA A 1098 -31.62 -23.08 -39.72
CA ALA A 1098 -30.99 -21.88 -40.23
C ALA A 1098 -30.17 -22.14 -41.53
N ASN A 1099 -29.79 -23.40 -41.79
CA ASN A 1099 -29.08 -23.83 -43.00
C ASN A 1099 -29.95 -23.88 -44.28
N SER A 1100 -31.28 -23.77 -44.21
CA SER A 1100 -32.16 -23.92 -45.37
C SER A 1100 -32.36 -22.66 -46.22
N GLY A 1101 -31.67 -21.55 -45.90
CA GLY A 1101 -31.58 -20.40 -46.79
C GLY A 1101 -32.83 -19.51 -46.89
N GLU A 1102 -33.74 -19.57 -45.91
CA GLU A 1102 -34.88 -18.64 -45.82
C GLU A 1102 -34.72 -17.70 -44.63
N GLY A 1103 -34.93 -16.40 -44.88
CA GLY A 1103 -34.45 -15.30 -44.06
C GLY A 1103 -34.96 -15.29 -42.62
N MET A 1104 -34.06 -15.58 -41.69
CA MET A 1104 -34.25 -15.39 -40.25
C MET A 1104 -33.29 -14.28 -39.75
N GLU A 1105 -33.79 -13.33 -38.95
CA GLU A 1105 -32.98 -12.22 -38.41
C GLU A 1105 -31.77 -12.75 -37.60
N GLN A 1106 -30.55 -12.38 -38.01
CA GLN A 1106 -29.27 -12.79 -37.38
C GLN A 1106 -29.22 -12.52 -35.85
N SER A 1107 -29.99 -11.55 -35.34
CA SER A 1107 -30.05 -11.26 -33.90
C SER A 1107 -30.78 -12.33 -33.09
N LYS A 1108 -31.73 -13.06 -33.70
CA LYS A 1108 -32.49 -14.15 -33.05
C LYS A 1108 -31.68 -15.46 -32.97
N SER A 1109 -30.70 -15.67 -33.86
CA SER A 1109 -29.82 -16.84 -33.86
C SER A 1109 -28.65 -16.74 -32.87
N LEU A 1110 -28.18 -15.52 -32.54
CA LEU A 1110 -27.15 -15.31 -31.51
C LEU A 1110 -27.73 -15.33 -30.08
N SER A 1111 -29.06 -15.13 -29.93
CA SER A 1111 -29.73 -15.20 -28.64
C SER A 1111 -29.96 -16.63 -28.14
N SER A 1112 -29.94 -17.63 -29.01
CA SER A 1112 -30.05 -19.05 -28.65
C SER A 1112 -28.72 -19.68 -28.22
N ILE A 1113 -27.58 -19.01 -28.45
CA ILE A 1113 -26.26 -19.52 -28.03
C ILE A 1113 -26.06 -19.29 -26.53
N SER A 1114 -25.60 -20.34 -25.85
CA SER A 1114 -25.33 -20.32 -24.41
C SER A 1114 -24.30 -19.23 -24.04
N PRO A 1115 -24.37 -18.68 -22.82
CA PRO A 1115 -23.34 -17.80 -22.26
C PRO A 1115 -21.91 -18.27 -22.49
N GLN A 1116 -21.67 -19.57 -22.30
CA GLN A 1116 -20.36 -20.19 -22.48
C GLN A 1116 -19.96 -20.24 -23.96
N GLY A 1117 -20.88 -20.61 -24.86
CA GLY A 1117 -20.63 -20.57 -26.31
C GLY A 1117 -20.31 -19.15 -26.81
N ILE A 1118 -20.97 -18.11 -26.28
CA ILE A 1118 -20.65 -16.72 -26.61
C ILE A 1118 -19.25 -16.33 -26.13
N GLN A 1119 -18.83 -16.80 -24.96
CA GLN A 1119 -17.48 -16.55 -24.45
C GLN A 1119 -16.42 -17.19 -25.33
N GLU A 1120 -16.60 -18.45 -25.71
CA GLU A 1120 -15.63 -19.12 -26.58
C GLU A 1120 -15.60 -18.54 -27.99
N LEU A 1121 -16.75 -18.14 -28.56
CA LEU A 1121 -16.79 -17.45 -29.86
C LEU A 1121 -16.07 -16.09 -29.83
N VAL A 1122 -16.17 -15.35 -28.72
CA VAL A 1122 -15.40 -14.10 -28.52
C VAL A 1122 -13.89 -14.38 -28.50
N THR A 1123 -13.46 -15.48 -27.89
CA THR A 1123 -12.05 -15.92 -27.91
C THR A 1123 -11.61 -16.32 -29.32
N ILE A 1124 -12.43 -17.08 -30.06
CA ILE A 1124 -12.10 -17.55 -31.42
C ILE A 1124 -11.86 -16.37 -32.38
N PHE A 1125 -12.70 -15.34 -32.33
CA PHE A 1125 -12.59 -14.15 -33.18
C PHE A 1125 -11.62 -13.09 -32.64
N ASN A 1126 -10.83 -13.39 -31.59
CA ASN A 1126 -9.90 -12.45 -30.96
C ASN A 1126 -10.56 -11.12 -30.54
N LEU A 1127 -11.80 -11.21 -30.03
CA LEU A 1127 -12.55 -10.07 -29.53
C LEU A 1127 -12.31 -9.89 -28.03
N SER A 1128 -12.51 -8.67 -27.53
CA SER A 1128 -12.39 -8.40 -26.11
C SER A 1128 -13.43 -9.20 -25.31
N ALA A 1129 -12.95 -10.00 -24.35
CA ALA A 1129 -13.78 -10.75 -23.39
C ALA A 1129 -14.32 -9.88 -22.24
N TRP A 1130 -13.91 -8.60 -22.17
CA TRP A 1130 -14.33 -7.67 -21.12
C TRP A 1130 -15.85 -7.41 -21.18
N GLY A 1131 -16.53 -7.22 -20.05
CA GLY A 1131 -17.98 -6.95 -20.00
C GLY A 1131 -18.89 -8.19 -20.14
N GLY A 1132 -20.14 -8.08 -19.68
CA GLY A 1132 -21.10 -9.19 -19.59
C GLY A 1132 -21.62 -9.72 -20.93
N ASN A 1133 -22.38 -10.82 -20.90
CA ASN A 1133 -22.82 -11.55 -22.10
C ASN A 1133 -23.59 -10.71 -23.12
N ARG A 1134 -24.36 -9.70 -22.68
CA ARG A 1134 -25.06 -8.79 -23.61
C ARG A 1134 -24.09 -7.94 -24.43
N LEU A 1135 -23.03 -7.42 -23.80
CA LEU A 1135 -21.97 -6.67 -24.47
C LEU A 1135 -21.15 -7.59 -25.37
N ARG A 1136 -20.82 -8.80 -24.92
CA ARG A 1136 -20.12 -9.81 -25.71
C ARG A 1136 -20.91 -10.20 -26.96
N ARG A 1137 -22.21 -10.47 -26.82
CA ARG A 1137 -23.13 -10.72 -27.94
C ARG A 1137 -23.22 -9.53 -28.88
N GLY A 1138 -23.36 -8.31 -28.34
CA GLY A 1138 -23.41 -7.09 -29.16
C GLY A 1138 -22.13 -6.86 -29.96
N ARG A 1139 -20.96 -7.08 -29.35
CA ARG A 1139 -19.66 -7.01 -30.04
C ARG A 1139 -19.50 -8.10 -31.08
N LEU A 1140 -19.88 -9.32 -30.75
CA LEU A 1140 -19.85 -10.44 -31.66
C LEU A 1140 -20.73 -10.15 -32.88
N ALA A 1141 -21.97 -9.70 -32.68
CA ALA A 1141 -22.88 -9.31 -33.75
C ALA A 1141 -22.34 -8.14 -34.63
N ALA A 1142 -21.71 -7.14 -34.01
CA ALA A 1142 -21.11 -6.02 -34.74
C ALA A 1142 -19.85 -6.43 -35.53
N HIS A 1143 -19.00 -7.29 -34.96
CA HIS A 1143 -17.84 -7.88 -35.64
C HIS A 1143 -18.27 -8.71 -36.84
N ILE A 1144 -19.28 -9.55 -36.64
CA ILE A 1144 -19.93 -10.39 -37.63
C ILE A 1144 -20.45 -9.56 -38.81
N LYS A 1145 -21.25 -8.52 -38.52
CA LYS A 1145 -21.82 -7.66 -39.55
C LYS A 1145 -20.73 -6.99 -40.37
N ARG A 1146 -19.67 -6.53 -39.70
CA ARG A 1146 -18.50 -5.95 -40.36
C ARG A 1146 -17.78 -6.95 -41.24
N LEU A 1147 -17.54 -8.18 -40.80
CA LEU A 1147 -16.88 -9.20 -41.63
C LEU A 1147 -17.66 -9.47 -42.92
N LEU A 1148 -19.00 -9.53 -42.85
CA LEU A 1148 -19.85 -9.70 -44.04
C LEU A 1148 -19.73 -8.55 -45.04
N ASP A 1149 -19.56 -7.32 -44.54
CA ASP A 1149 -19.34 -6.15 -45.39
C ASP A 1149 -17.90 -6.10 -45.93
N ASP A 1150 -16.91 -6.48 -45.11
CA ASP A 1150 -15.51 -6.60 -45.50
C ASP A 1150 -15.31 -7.70 -46.57
N ASP A 1151 -16.01 -8.83 -46.48
CA ASP A 1151 -15.91 -9.96 -47.41
C ASP A 1151 -16.37 -9.62 -48.83
N LYS A 1152 -17.37 -8.72 -48.98
CA LYS A 1152 -17.81 -8.22 -50.29
C LYS A 1152 -16.68 -7.47 -51.00
N SER A 1153 -15.89 -6.71 -50.24
CA SER A 1153 -14.76 -5.94 -50.76
C SER A 1153 -13.49 -6.79 -50.89
N LEU A 1154 -13.30 -7.78 -50.00
CA LEU A 1154 -12.17 -8.72 -50.03
C LEU A 1154 -12.23 -9.63 -51.27
N ALA A 1155 -13.42 -10.01 -51.73
CA ALA A 1155 -13.59 -10.79 -52.97
C ALA A 1155 -13.10 -10.05 -54.23
N LEU A 1156 -13.01 -8.72 -54.17
CA LEU A 1156 -12.53 -7.85 -55.25
C LEU A 1156 -11.09 -7.33 -54.98
N SER A 1157 -10.50 -7.69 -53.84
CA SER A 1157 -9.17 -7.25 -53.41
C SER A 1157 -8.06 -7.99 -54.17
N ARG A 1158 -6.94 -7.30 -54.38
CA ARG A 1158 -5.75 -7.91 -54.97
C ARG A 1158 -5.07 -8.90 -54.03
N LEU A 1159 -5.33 -8.79 -52.72
CA LEU A 1159 -4.72 -9.59 -51.64
C LEU A 1159 -4.89 -11.11 -51.81
N LEU A 1160 -6.01 -11.56 -52.38
CA LEU A 1160 -6.28 -12.99 -52.65
C LEU A 1160 -5.74 -13.47 -54.01
N SER A 1161 -5.43 -12.54 -54.92
CA SER A 1161 -4.99 -12.84 -56.29
C SER A 1161 -3.49 -12.56 -56.56
N GLU A 1162 -2.80 -11.87 -55.64
CA GLU A 1162 -1.38 -11.50 -55.76
C GLU A 1162 -0.45 -12.71 -55.57
N THR A 1163 0.57 -12.82 -56.43
CA THR A 1163 1.64 -13.81 -56.31
C THR A 1163 2.83 -13.32 -55.48
N SER A 1164 2.90 -12.03 -55.14
CA SER A 1164 3.96 -11.48 -54.28
C SER A 1164 3.59 -11.59 -52.80
N ASP A 1165 4.61 -11.68 -51.94
CA ASP A 1165 4.45 -11.77 -50.48
C ASP A 1165 4.50 -10.38 -49.80
N ASP A 1166 4.37 -9.30 -50.58
CA ASP A 1166 4.54 -7.92 -50.10
C ASP A 1166 3.49 -7.52 -49.03
N ASN A 1167 2.34 -8.19 -49.00
CA ASN A 1167 1.23 -7.96 -48.07
C ASN A 1167 0.95 -9.15 -47.13
N LEU A 1168 1.96 -9.98 -46.85
CA LEU A 1168 1.79 -11.22 -46.06
C LEU A 1168 1.21 -10.97 -44.66
N ASP A 1169 1.63 -9.90 -43.98
CA ASP A 1169 1.11 -9.54 -42.65
C ASP A 1169 -0.37 -9.16 -42.69
N LEU A 1170 -0.80 -8.43 -43.73
CA LEU A 1170 -2.19 -8.03 -43.93
C LEU A 1170 -3.07 -9.27 -44.24
N LEU A 1171 -2.56 -10.21 -45.03
CA LEU A 1171 -3.23 -11.50 -45.29
C LEU A 1171 -3.38 -12.33 -44.00
N ALA A 1172 -2.33 -12.41 -43.19
CA ALA A 1172 -2.34 -13.13 -41.92
C ALA A 1172 -3.31 -12.51 -40.89
N ASP A 1173 -3.38 -11.19 -40.80
CA ASP A 1173 -4.34 -10.48 -39.94
C ASP A 1173 -5.79 -10.69 -40.43
N THR A 1174 -6.01 -10.64 -41.74
CA THR A 1174 -7.31 -10.88 -42.38
C THR A 1174 -7.85 -12.28 -42.06
N CYS A 1175 -6.97 -13.29 -42.07
CA CYS A 1175 -7.29 -14.66 -41.65
C CYS A 1175 -7.60 -14.73 -40.14
N THR A 1176 -6.75 -14.13 -39.31
CA THR A 1176 -6.90 -14.12 -37.84
C THR A 1176 -8.22 -13.50 -37.40
N GLU A 1177 -8.67 -12.40 -38.02
CA GLU A 1177 -9.95 -11.73 -37.72
C GLU A 1177 -11.19 -12.59 -38.07
N ARG A 1178 -11.02 -13.54 -39.00
CA ARG A 1178 -12.05 -14.50 -39.44
C ARG A 1178 -11.98 -15.84 -38.70
N GLY A 1179 -11.09 -15.96 -37.71
CA GLY A 1179 -10.87 -17.19 -36.97
C GLY A 1179 -10.09 -18.25 -37.76
N ILE A 1180 -9.44 -17.87 -38.86
CA ILE A 1180 -8.63 -18.75 -39.71
C ILE A 1180 -7.18 -18.72 -39.23
N ARG A 1181 -6.55 -19.90 -39.19
CA ARG A 1181 -5.16 -20.09 -38.77
C ARG A 1181 -4.20 -19.37 -39.72
N ALA A 1182 -3.28 -18.59 -39.14
CA ALA A 1182 -2.26 -17.84 -39.88
C ALA A 1182 -0.84 -18.03 -39.30
N VAL A 1183 -0.61 -19.15 -38.60
CA VAL A 1183 0.66 -19.53 -37.98
C VAL A 1183 1.10 -20.89 -38.51
N ASN A 1184 2.32 -20.97 -39.05
CA ASN A 1184 2.87 -22.15 -39.73
C ASN A 1184 2.03 -22.59 -40.95
N VAL A 1185 1.45 -21.61 -41.67
CA VAL A 1185 0.66 -21.81 -42.89
C VAL A 1185 1.29 -20.95 -43.99
N THR A 1186 1.41 -21.50 -45.20
CA THR A 1186 1.97 -20.77 -46.35
C THR A 1186 1.01 -19.71 -46.87
N ALA A 1187 1.53 -18.71 -47.59
CA ALA A 1187 0.71 -17.67 -48.20
C ALA A 1187 -0.31 -18.23 -49.21
N ALA A 1188 0.05 -19.31 -49.91
CA ALA A 1188 -0.84 -20.02 -50.83
C ALA A 1188 -2.01 -20.68 -50.09
N GLU A 1189 -1.74 -21.40 -49.00
CA GLU A 1189 -2.77 -22.04 -48.17
C GLU A 1189 -3.73 -21.00 -47.55
N MET A 1190 -3.20 -19.88 -47.03
CA MET A 1190 -4.05 -18.80 -46.50
C MET A 1190 -5.01 -18.22 -47.56
N ARG A 1191 -4.56 -18.12 -48.82
CA ARG A 1191 -5.38 -17.62 -49.95
C ARG A 1191 -6.41 -18.64 -50.45
N GLU A 1192 -6.13 -19.95 -50.32
CA GLU A 1192 -7.05 -21.02 -50.73
C GLU A 1192 -8.20 -21.25 -49.74
N THR A 1193 -8.01 -20.90 -48.45
CA THR A 1193 -9.08 -20.96 -47.44
C THR A 1193 -10.23 -20.00 -47.76
N LYS A 1194 -11.36 -20.52 -48.25
CA LYS A 1194 -12.58 -19.73 -48.42
C LYS A 1194 -13.12 -19.31 -47.05
N PRO A 1195 -13.42 -18.01 -46.83
CA PRO A 1195 -14.07 -17.56 -45.59
C PRO A 1195 -15.45 -18.25 -45.49
N PRO A 1196 -15.77 -18.95 -44.38
CA PRO A 1196 -17.07 -19.60 -44.26
C PRO A 1196 -18.16 -18.54 -44.14
N SER A 1197 -19.36 -18.81 -44.68
CA SER A 1197 -20.49 -17.92 -44.47
C SER A 1197 -20.84 -17.89 -42.97
N LEU A 1198 -21.29 -16.74 -42.49
CA LEU A 1198 -21.34 -16.45 -41.06
C LEU A 1198 -22.32 -17.33 -40.26
N LEU A 1199 -23.32 -17.92 -40.93
CA LEU A 1199 -24.20 -18.92 -40.34
C LEU A 1199 -23.52 -20.29 -40.17
N GLN A 1200 -22.47 -20.60 -40.94
CA GLN A 1200 -21.75 -21.87 -40.85
C GLN A 1200 -20.71 -21.89 -39.71
N VAL A 1201 -20.06 -20.76 -39.41
CA VAL A 1201 -19.02 -20.69 -38.35
C VAL A 1201 -19.62 -20.81 -36.94
N ALA A 1202 -20.81 -20.26 -36.73
CA ALA A 1202 -21.50 -20.38 -35.45
C ALA A 1202 -22.00 -21.81 -35.17
N LEU A 1203 -22.10 -22.67 -36.20
CA LEU A 1203 -22.84 -23.93 -36.15
C LEU A 1203 -22.00 -25.20 -36.41
N LEU A 1204 -20.81 -25.07 -36.99
CA LEU A 1204 -19.93 -26.21 -37.29
C LEU A 1204 -18.46 -25.87 -36.97
N PRO A 1205 -18.05 -25.88 -35.69
CA PRO A 1205 -16.65 -25.70 -35.33
C PRO A 1205 -15.74 -26.83 -35.85
N LYS A 1206 -16.34 -27.94 -36.31
CA LYS A 1206 -15.69 -29.05 -37.06
C LYS A 1206 -15.17 -28.66 -38.46
N GLN A 1207 -15.48 -27.47 -38.97
CA GLN A 1207 -14.97 -26.97 -40.27
C GLN A 1207 -13.79 -25.99 -40.13
N LEU A 1208 -13.41 -25.64 -38.90
CA LEU A 1208 -12.18 -24.89 -38.67
C LEU A 1208 -10.99 -25.85 -38.88
N PRO A 1209 -9.94 -25.45 -39.63
CA PRO A 1209 -8.82 -26.34 -39.89
C PRO A 1209 -8.15 -26.78 -38.59
N GLU A 1210 -8.11 -28.08 -38.31
CA GLU A 1210 -7.31 -28.65 -37.21
C GLU A 1210 -5.82 -28.37 -37.45
N ILE A 1211 -5.04 -28.21 -36.38
CA ILE A 1211 -3.60 -27.97 -36.49
C ILE A 1211 -2.93 -29.23 -37.05
N GLY A 1212 -2.67 -29.24 -38.36
CA GLY A 1212 -1.74 -30.18 -38.99
C GLY A 1212 -0.30 -29.86 -38.56
N GLY A 1213 0.11 -30.38 -37.42
CA GLY A 1213 1.43 -30.24 -36.81
C GLY A 1213 1.34 -30.49 -35.30
N PRO A 1214 2.40 -30.94 -34.60
CA PRO A 1214 2.28 -31.24 -33.19
C PRO A 1214 1.99 -29.93 -32.43
N GLU A 1215 0.77 -29.77 -31.91
CA GLU A 1215 0.38 -28.73 -30.94
C GLU A 1215 1.44 -28.60 -29.83
N GLU A 1216 2.07 -29.75 -29.50
CA GLU A 1216 3.22 -29.89 -28.62
C GLU A 1216 4.38 -28.96 -28.96
N VAL A 1217 4.76 -28.74 -30.23
CA VAL A 1217 5.93 -27.93 -30.60
C VAL A 1217 5.70 -26.44 -30.33
N ILE A 1218 4.51 -25.91 -30.65
CA ILE A 1218 4.17 -24.51 -30.37
C ILE A 1218 4.03 -24.30 -28.86
N LEU A 1219 3.46 -25.28 -28.15
CA LEU A 1219 3.37 -25.27 -26.69
C LEU A 1219 4.75 -25.39 -26.02
N GLU A 1220 5.69 -26.14 -26.60
CA GLU A 1220 7.07 -26.26 -26.09
C GLU A 1220 7.85 -24.97 -26.30
N GLU A 1221 7.72 -24.33 -27.46
CA GLU A 1221 8.31 -23.00 -27.72
C GLU A 1221 7.75 -21.94 -26.75
N ILE A 1222 6.43 -21.93 -26.52
CA ILE A 1222 5.79 -20.99 -25.58
C ILE A 1222 6.21 -21.30 -24.13
N LYS A 1223 6.25 -22.57 -23.72
CA LYS A 1223 6.71 -22.97 -22.37
C LYS A 1223 8.16 -22.59 -22.14
N GLN A 1224 9.06 -22.86 -23.10
CA GLN A 1224 10.47 -22.47 -22.99
C GLN A 1224 10.67 -20.96 -22.92
N GLU A 1225 9.78 -20.16 -23.51
CA GLU A 1225 9.80 -18.70 -23.37
C GLU A 1225 9.19 -18.24 -22.05
N ASP A 1226 8.09 -18.83 -21.59
CA ASP A 1226 7.40 -18.48 -20.34
C ASP A 1226 8.20 -18.91 -19.09
N ASP A 1227 9.04 -19.95 -19.19
CA ASP A 1227 9.98 -20.39 -18.14
C ASP A 1227 11.18 -19.44 -17.96
N GLN A 1228 11.38 -18.47 -18.86
CA GLN A 1228 12.44 -17.47 -18.72
C GLN A 1228 12.04 -16.39 -17.72
N THR A 1229 13.00 -15.95 -16.91
CA THR A 1229 12.79 -14.81 -16.01
C THR A 1229 12.36 -13.57 -16.79
N VAL A 1230 11.52 -12.73 -16.17
CA VAL A 1230 11.02 -11.49 -16.77
C VAL A 1230 12.16 -10.59 -17.28
N MET A 1231 13.29 -10.54 -16.57
CA MET A 1231 14.50 -9.83 -17.04
C MET A 1231 15.03 -10.37 -18.36
N ARG A 1232 15.05 -11.70 -18.53
CA ARG A 1232 15.55 -12.34 -19.75
C ARG A 1232 14.62 -12.12 -20.93
N GLN A 1233 13.30 -12.21 -20.73
CA GLN A 1233 12.30 -11.89 -21.75
C GLN A 1233 12.39 -10.43 -22.21
N THR A 1234 12.51 -9.50 -21.24
CA THR A 1234 12.69 -8.06 -21.50
C THR A 1234 13.97 -7.79 -22.28
N SER A 1235 15.08 -8.45 -21.90
CA SER A 1235 16.36 -8.35 -22.60
C SER A 1235 16.29 -8.87 -24.03
N THR A 1236 15.55 -9.96 -24.27
CA THR A 1236 15.30 -10.51 -25.62
C THR A 1236 14.56 -9.50 -26.49
N VAL A 1237 13.48 -8.90 -26.00
CA VAL A 1237 12.71 -7.87 -26.73
C VAL A 1237 13.57 -6.66 -27.09
N VAL A 1238 14.37 -6.17 -26.14
CA VAL A 1238 15.32 -5.07 -26.37
C VAL A 1238 16.36 -5.46 -27.43
N SER A 1239 16.90 -6.68 -27.36
CA SER A 1239 17.90 -7.15 -28.31
C SER A 1239 17.37 -7.29 -29.73
N GLU A 1240 16.12 -7.74 -29.91
CA GLU A 1240 15.45 -7.84 -31.22
C GLU A 1240 15.30 -6.46 -31.87
N VAL A 1241 14.84 -5.47 -31.10
CA VAL A 1241 14.69 -4.07 -31.57
C VAL A 1241 16.03 -3.46 -31.97
N VAL A 1242 17.07 -3.65 -31.15
CA VAL A 1242 18.40 -3.13 -31.44
C VAL A 1242 19.02 -3.79 -32.68
N GLN A 1243 18.83 -5.10 -32.86
CA GLN A 1243 19.34 -5.81 -34.04
C GLN A 1243 18.65 -5.34 -35.32
N GLU A 1244 17.34 -5.14 -35.28
CA GLU A 1244 16.57 -4.69 -36.45
C GLU A 1244 16.92 -3.25 -36.84
N GLU A 1245 17.01 -2.32 -35.89
CA GLU A 1245 17.42 -0.95 -36.20
C GLU A 1245 18.86 -0.87 -36.72
N LYS A 1246 19.77 -1.74 -36.24
CA LYS A 1246 21.12 -1.86 -36.80
C LYS A 1246 21.11 -2.39 -38.24
N ARG A 1247 20.20 -3.33 -38.56
CA ARG A 1247 20.00 -3.83 -39.92
C ARG A 1247 19.51 -2.71 -40.83
N ILE A 1248 18.48 -1.97 -40.42
CA ILE A 1248 17.94 -0.81 -41.16
C ILE A 1248 19.02 0.25 -41.39
N GLU A 1249 19.76 0.62 -40.34
CA GLU A 1249 20.86 1.60 -40.46
C GLU A 1249 21.97 1.13 -41.42
N SER A 1250 22.25 -0.19 -41.48
CA SER A 1250 23.22 -0.75 -42.42
C SER A 1250 22.72 -0.76 -43.87
N GLU A 1251 21.41 -0.94 -44.08
CA GLU A 1251 20.77 -0.88 -45.39
C GLU A 1251 20.65 0.57 -45.89
N GLU A 1252 20.33 1.51 -45.02
CA GLU A 1252 20.36 2.96 -45.31
C GLU A 1252 21.77 3.46 -45.65
N LYS A 1253 22.82 2.86 -45.07
CA LYS A 1253 24.22 3.18 -45.42
C LYS A 1253 24.69 2.50 -46.70
N ARG A 1254 23.99 1.45 -47.16
CA ARG A 1254 24.25 0.72 -48.42
C ARG A 1254 23.51 1.34 -49.61
N LYS A 1255 22.35 1.94 -49.38
CA LYS A 1255 21.59 2.76 -50.33
C LYS A 1255 22.20 4.16 -50.42
#